data_AF-D9PNJ7-F1
#
_entry.id   AF-D9PNJ7-F1
#
_cell.length_a   1.000
_cell.length_b   1.000
_cell.length_c   1.000
_cell.angle_alpha   90.00
_cell.angle_beta   90.00
_cell.angle_gamma   90.00
#
_symmetry.space_group_name_H-M   'P 1'
#
loop_
_entity.id
_entity.type
_entity.pdbx_description
1 polymer ?
#
loop_
_entity_poly.entity_id
_entity_poly.type
_entity_poly.pdbx_seq_one_letter_code
_entity_poly.pdbx_strand_id
1 'polypeptide(L)'
;MKSYYITGDCSPLTVIRQHELAGNFNALIQAIAEDYDTLRSLQPELVALLKKTIRKHRGYLSSETIKSLDKLPSSWLEHSISAKKFSSLSFSVPDAGVGCVVFPVVTTFGQLREVCVTKRGSSLLSPLRNQLIDRVGAALFDIFRKTYRRALIWKPEQFFLSVTDSYGKEDNEVNGDSMALPLALALYSHITKIPVPVDISATADVKRNGHIAPVESVEEKLAAISRERHFIKRVLVSYRQKLEFTLPGIELITIGNLKEAITAVFNSLPKTLFTPAVLDIETEIAVLRRQYESYQIDTCLENASCLIAYLRSAKCSLPKNRRIPALFTCYWRKGCCYCHKGQVDKAFEALESARKLHDKHKGLIRHEDFLQSLNNYAVALKDVFRYAEAEKQHRKIHKELEKIGALNHPKGKNLSSWSQLKFARGQLSEAADLQKQAIDLINEQDRHRNYGYLAWFYTRMGDLSGAQKALKKTEKLLDELFIKDKKFFHWSKSEYLYRGIMVQKKGSRSLVNQIRQMQDIYAHYPEINHYAVALTCKFYGLALLATGDESKGLEKLQQSLSFFEMHPEPLMRLIASSIRVERALYFLTRNNAIKEVMMDIREVQKSLLIQKDIRRFFTPEIKQLQYIIDFDKSSESLLSKLIRSLETLKSKIPY
;
A
#
# COMPACT_ATOMS: atom_id res chain seq x y z
N MET A 1 4.53 -25.92 8.82
CA MET A 1 5.04 -27.03 9.65
C MET A 1 5.32 -26.49 11.04
N LYS A 2 4.46 -26.83 11.99
CA LYS A 2 4.59 -26.58 13.42
C LYS A 2 5.44 -27.71 14.03
N SER A 3 6.03 -27.44 15.20
CA SER A 3 6.87 -28.28 16.07
C SER A 3 8.34 -28.40 15.66
N TYR A 4 9.16 -27.45 16.11
CA TYR A 4 10.38 -27.75 16.88
C TYR A 4 10.63 -26.55 17.80
N TYR A 5 11.14 -26.81 19.00
CA TYR A 5 11.35 -25.92 20.15
C TYR A 5 10.13 -25.75 21.08
N ILE A 6 10.02 -26.64 22.06
CA ILE A 6 10.56 -26.45 23.43
C ILE A 6 10.94 -27.86 23.93
N THR A 7 12.19 -28.26 23.76
CA THR A 7 12.83 -29.33 24.54
C THR A 7 14.26 -28.87 24.81
N GLY A 8 14.68 -28.86 26.08
CA GLY A 8 16.02 -28.45 26.52
C GLY A 8 17.09 -29.48 26.14
N ASP A 9 17.08 -29.94 24.89
CA ASP A 9 17.95 -30.99 24.38
C ASP A 9 19.14 -30.36 23.64
N CYS A 10 20.27 -30.22 24.34
CA CYS A 10 21.51 -29.61 23.86
C CYS A 10 22.34 -30.57 22.99
N SER A 11 21.72 -31.32 22.07
CA SER A 11 22.48 -32.19 21.17
C SER A 11 23.24 -31.37 20.10
N PRO A 12 24.48 -31.74 19.74
CA PRO A 12 25.28 -31.02 18.73
C PRO A 12 24.54 -30.78 17.40
N LEU A 13 23.77 -31.77 16.94
CA LEU A 13 22.99 -31.67 15.70
C LEU A 13 21.87 -30.60 15.79
N THR A 14 21.26 -30.45 16.97
CA THR A 14 20.23 -29.44 17.19
C THR A 14 20.85 -28.04 17.14
N VAL A 15 22.01 -27.85 17.76
CA VAL A 15 22.78 -26.59 17.71
C VAL A 15 23.18 -26.24 16.27
N ILE A 16 23.68 -27.21 15.50
CA ILE A 16 24.03 -27.01 14.08
C ILE A 16 22.81 -26.58 13.26
N ARG A 17 21.66 -27.27 13.44
CA ARG A 17 20.41 -26.92 12.74
C ARG A 17 19.90 -25.53 13.16
N GLN A 18 20.07 -25.13 14.42
CA GLN A 18 19.73 -23.77 14.86
C GLN A 18 20.59 -22.74 14.14
N HIS A 19 21.90 -22.95 14.02
CA HIS A 19 22.79 -22.04 13.30
C HIS A 19 22.53 -22.01 11.79
N GLU A 20 22.19 -23.15 11.18
CA GLU A 20 21.78 -23.23 9.78
C GLU A 20 20.49 -22.45 9.53
N LEU A 21 19.47 -22.68 10.36
CA LEU A 21 18.21 -21.96 10.29
C LEU A 21 18.42 -20.47 10.53
N ALA A 22 19.31 -20.07 11.45
CA ALA A 22 19.67 -18.68 11.71
C ALA A 22 20.56 -18.05 10.63
N GLY A 23 21.08 -18.81 9.66
CA GLY A 23 22.01 -18.31 8.65
C GLY A 23 23.36 -17.86 9.22
N ASN A 24 23.71 -18.31 10.43
CA ASN A 24 24.99 -18.02 11.09
C ASN A 24 26.03 -19.06 10.68
N PHE A 25 26.56 -18.91 9.46
CA PHE A 25 27.53 -19.87 8.92
C PHE A 25 28.83 -19.94 9.71
N ASN A 26 29.27 -18.86 10.37
CA ASN A 26 30.48 -18.87 11.20
C ASN A 26 30.32 -19.80 12.42
N ALA A 27 29.19 -19.68 13.15
CA ALA A 27 28.90 -20.56 14.28
C ALA A 27 28.51 -21.97 13.85
N LEU A 28 27.82 -22.14 12.71
CA LEU A 28 27.56 -23.45 12.13
C LEU A 28 28.86 -24.21 11.88
N ILE A 29 29.85 -23.56 11.24
CA ILE A 29 31.15 -24.16 10.96
C ILE A 29 31.90 -24.46 12.26
N GLN A 30 31.88 -23.53 13.23
CA GLN A 30 32.52 -23.73 14.53
C GLN A 30 31.90 -24.91 15.31
N ALA A 31 30.57 -25.01 15.38
CA ALA A 31 29.88 -26.10 16.06
C ALA A 31 30.18 -27.47 15.42
N ILE A 32 30.23 -27.55 14.08
CA ILE A 32 30.64 -28.78 13.39
C ILE A 32 32.10 -29.13 13.71
N ALA A 33 32.98 -28.13 13.82
CA ALA A 33 34.39 -28.33 14.13
C ALA A 33 34.64 -28.70 15.61
N GLU A 34 33.83 -28.19 16.54
CA GLU A 34 33.94 -28.47 17.98
C GLU A 34 33.45 -29.87 18.31
N ASP A 35 32.31 -30.30 17.75
CA ASP A 35 31.68 -31.58 18.06
C ASP A 35 32.00 -32.68 17.03
N TYR A 36 33.06 -32.51 16.22
CA TYR A 36 33.34 -33.36 15.07
C TYR A 36 33.44 -34.86 15.42
N ASP A 37 34.05 -35.20 16.56
CA ASP A 37 34.22 -36.59 17.02
C ASP A 37 32.87 -37.27 17.27
N THR A 38 31.90 -36.53 17.81
CA THR A 38 30.55 -37.03 18.12
C THR A 38 29.65 -37.14 16.88
N LEU A 39 29.96 -36.37 15.84
CA LEU A 39 29.18 -36.26 14.61
C LEU A 39 29.68 -37.16 13.46
N ARG A 40 30.65 -38.03 13.73
CA ARG A 40 31.34 -38.87 12.74
C ARG A 40 30.39 -39.74 11.91
N SER A 41 29.27 -40.19 12.48
CA SER A 41 28.25 -40.99 11.78
C SER A 41 27.47 -40.21 10.70
N LEU A 42 27.45 -38.87 10.77
CA LEU A 42 26.77 -37.96 9.83
C LEU A 42 27.75 -37.30 8.84
N GLN A 43 28.98 -37.81 8.77
CA GLN A 43 30.10 -37.23 8.03
C GLN A 43 29.77 -36.83 6.57
N PRO A 44 29.12 -37.66 5.71
CA PRO A 44 28.90 -37.29 4.31
C PRO A 44 28.01 -36.05 4.14
N GLU A 45 26.97 -35.92 4.96
CA GLU A 45 26.00 -34.82 4.90
C GLU A 45 26.60 -33.51 5.42
N LEU A 46 27.32 -33.58 6.56
CA LEU A 46 27.98 -32.43 7.15
C LEU A 46 29.14 -31.92 6.29
N VAL A 47 29.90 -32.82 5.65
CA VAL A 47 30.94 -32.44 4.67
C VAL A 47 30.32 -31.71 3.48
N ALA A 48 29.20 -32.21 2.94
CA ALA A 48 28.51 -31.55 1.84
C ALA A 48 28.00 -30.14 2.23
N LEU A 49 27.44 -29.99 3.43
CA LEU A 49 26.98 -28.72 3.98
C LEU A 49 28.13 -27.73 4.19
N LEU A 50 29.24 -28.18 4.81
CA LEU A 50 30.45 -27.37 5.00
C LEU A 50 31.02 -26.90 3.65
N LYS A 51 31.20 -27.82 2.68
CA LYS A 51 31.72 -27.48 1.34
C LYS A 51 30.85 -26.44 0.64
N LYS A 52 29.53 -26.62 0.67
CA LYS A 52 28.55 -25.68 0.10
C LYS A 52 28.64 -24.31 0.78
N THR A 53 28.71 -24.28 2.11
CA THR A 53 28.73 -23.06 2.92
C THR A 53 30.03 -22.29 2.74
N ILE A 54 31.19 -22.96 2.82
CA ILE A 54 32.51 -22.36 2.62
C ILE A 54 32.65 -21.82 1.20
N ARG A 55 32.26 -22.59 0.18
CA ARG A 55 32.35 -22.15 -1.22
C ARG A 55 31.54 -20.88 -1.48
N LYS A 56 30.37 -20.76 -0.85
CA LYS A 56 29.44 -19.64 -1.05
C LYS A 56 29.76 -18.42 -0.20
N HIS A 57 30.32 -18.62 1.00
CA HIS A 57 30.51 -17.56 2.01
C HIS A 57 31.98 -17.34 2.38
N ARG A 58 32.92 -17.77 1.52
CA ARG A 58 34.36 -17.70 1.76
C ARG A 58 34.86 -16.32 2.22
N GLY A 59 34.37 -15.25 1.61
CA GLY A 59 34.75 -13.86 1.95
C GLY A 59 34.17 -13.32 3.26
N TYR A 60 33.31 -14.09 3.94
CA TYR A 60 32.61 -13.69 5.17
C TYR A 60 33.07 -14.48 6.41
N LEU A 61 34.01 -15.41 6.25
CA LEU A 61 34.51 -16.26 7.33
C LEU A 61 35.35 -15.47 8.34
N SER A 62 35.06 -15.62 9.63
CA SER A 62 35.81 -14.97 10.71
C SER A 62 37.16 -15.64 10.92
N SER A 63 38.12 -14.91 11.51
CA SER A 63 39.43 -15.45 11.89
C SER A 63 39.33 -16.65 12.85
N GLU A 64 38.32 -16.65 13.72
CA GLU A 64 38.05 -17.74 14.65
C GLU A 64 37.47 -18.97 13.94
N THR A 65 36.53 -18.78 13.01
CA THR A 65 36.02 -19.85 12.16
C THR A 65 37.11 -20.48 11.30
N ILE A 66 38.02 -19.66 10.76
CA ILE A 66 39.20 -20.12 10.01
C ILE A 66 40.10 -21.00 10.89
N LYS A 67 40.33 -20.61 12.15
CA LYS A 67 41.07 -21.44 13.12
C LYS A 67 40.34 -22.74 13.46
N SER A 68 39.01 -22.72 13.59
CA SER A 68 38.22 -23.93 13.84
C SER A 68 38.24 -24.88 12.64
N LEU A 69 38.24 -24.36 11.40
CA LEU A 69 38.41 -25.17 10.19
C LEU A 69 39.77 -25.89 10.15
N ASP A 70 40.84 -25.26 10.65
CA ASP A 70 42.16 -25.88 10.77
C ASP A 70 42.20 -27.08 11.74
N LYS A 71 41.18 -27.25 12.61
CA LYS A 71 41.05 -28.40 13.52
C LYS A 71 40.43 -29.63 12.85
N LEU A 72 39.74 -29.47 11.71
CA LEU A 72 39.07 -30.58 11.02
C LEU A 72 40.07 -31.47 10.24
N PRO A 73 39.83 -32.78 10.12
CA PRO A 73 40.68 -33.67 9.32
C PRO A 73 40.76 -33.23 7.86
N SER A 74 41.94 -33.35 7.25
CA SER A 74 42.17 -32.95 5.84
C SER A 74 41.22 -33.65 4.86
N SER A 75 40.80 -34.89 5.16
CA SER A 75 39.86 -35.68 4.34
C SER A 75 38.45 -35.08 4.22
N TRP A 76 38.00 -34.26 5.17
CA TRP A 76 36.70 -33.54 5.07
C TRP A 76 36.77 -32.36 4.11
N LEU A 77 37.98 -31.83 3.88
CA LEU A 77 38.23 -30.57 3.18
C LEU A 77 38.84 -30.79 1.78
N GLU A 78 39.31 -32.01 1.50
CA GLU A 78 39.83 -32.44 0.20
C GLU A 78 38.87 -32.08 -0.96
N HIS A 79 39.47 -31.55 -2.04
CA HIS A 79 38.84 -31.06 -3.27
C HIS A 79 37.99 -29.77 -3.20
N SER A 80 37.93 -29.08 -2.06
CA SER A 80 37.16 -27.82 -1.95
C SER A 80 38.00 -26.55 -2.19
N ILE A 81 39.22 -26.47 -1.64
CA ILE A 81 40.19 -25.37 -1.80
C ILE A 81 41.61 -25.97 -1.58
N SER A 82 42.57 -25.71 -2.47
CA SER A 82 43.89 -26.37 -2.55
C SER A 82 44.91 -26.08 -1.42
N ALA A 83 44.50 -25.50 -0.28
CA ALA A 83 45.43 -25.08 0.77
C ALA A 83 45.52 -26.09 1.93
N LYS A 84 46.74 -26.41 2.37
CA LYS A 84 47.01 -27.33 3.51
C LYS A 84 46.62 -26.73 4.88
N LYS A 85 46.40 -25.41 5.00
CA LYS A 85 45.87 -24.72 6.18
C LYS A 85 45.01 -23.53 5.75
N PHE A 86 43.84 -23.34 6.34
CA PHE A 86 42.96 -22.19 6.09
C PHE A 86 43.55 -20.89 6.63
N SER A 87 44.35 -20.95 7.69
CA SER A 87 45.07 -19.81 8.27
C SER A 87 46.10 -19.15 7.33
N SER A 88 46.50 -19.79 6.23
CA SER A 88 47.40 -19.20 5.22
C SER A 88 46.68 -18.51 4.05
N LEU A 89 45.34 -18.55 4.02
CA LEU A 89 44.53 -17.89 3.00
C LEU A 89 44.23 -16.45 3.43
N SER A 90 44.59 -15.47 2.60
CA SER A 90 44.07 -14.11 2.73
C SER A 90 42.62 -14.08 2.22
N PHE A 91 41.68 -13.80 3.11
CA PHE A 91 40.28 -13.58 2.74
C PHE A 91 40.09 -12.08 2.55
N SER A 92 39.93 -11.64 1.30
CA SER A 92 39.57 -10.26 1.02
C SER A 92 38.14 -10.01 1.50
N VAL A 93 37.93 -8.88 2.17
CA VAL A 93 36.59 -8.36 2.43
C VAL A 93 35.86 -8.28 1.07
N PRO A 94 34.55 -8.61 1.00
CA PRO A 94 33.79 -8.48 -0.23
C PRO A 94 33.96 -7.07 -0.82
N ASP A 95 33.95 -6.94 -2.15
CA ASP A 95 33.94 -5.62 -2.77
C ASP A 95 32.65 -4.87 -2.41
N ALA A 96 32.78 -3.56 -2.19
CA ALA A 96 31.67 -2.68 -1.91
C ALA A 96 30.70 -2.64 -3.11
N GLY A 97 29.56 -3.33 -2.98
CA GLY A 97 28.53 -3.37 -4.00
C GLY A 97 27.81 -2.03 -4.16
N VAL A 98 27.46 -1.67 -5.40
CA VAL A 98 26.62 -0.50 -5.67
C VAL A 98 25.16 -0.86 -5.45
N GLY A 99 24.51 -0.15 -4.53
CA GLY A 99 23.07 -0.27 -4.29
C GLY A 99 22.63 -1.45 -3.43
N CYS A 100 23.55 -2.04 -2.67
CA CYS A 100 23.26 -3.12 -1.72
C CYS A 100 23.77 -2.77 -0.32
N VAL A 101 23.01 -3.14 0.72
CA VAL A 101 23.37 -2.93 2.12
C VAL A 101 22.96 -4.15 2.94
N VAL A 102 23.89 -4.68 3.73
CA VAL A 102 23.59 -5.71 4.72
C VAL A 102 23.01 -5.06 5.96
N PHE A 103 21.90 -5.60 6.46
CA PHE A 103 21.17 -5.07 7.59
C PHE A 103 20.54 -6.17 8.45
N PRO A 104 20.32 -5.91 9.74
CA PRO A 104 19.73 -6.89 10.64
C PRO A 104 18.21 -6.88 10.59
N VAL A 105 17.62 -8.08 10.62
CA VAL A 105 16.17 -8.27 10.72
C VAL A 105 15.85 -9.14 11.93
N VAL A 106 14.81 -8.75 12.68
CA VAL A 106 14.27 -9.61 13.74
C VAL A 106 13.30 -10.59 13.11
N THR A 107 13.79 -11.80 12.88
CA THR A 107 12.95 -13.01 12.83
C THR A 107 13.12 -13.74 14.17
N THR A 108 12.37 -14.81 14.42
CA THR A 108 12.54 -15.68 15.60
C THR A 108 13.97 -16.23 15.79
N PHE A 109 14.88 -15.98 14.86
CA PHE A 109 16.28 -16.42 14.88
C PHE A 109 17.32 -15.28 14.70
N GLY A 110 16.91 -14.01 14.62
CA GLY A 110 17.82 -12.85 14.55
C GLY A 110 18.81 -12.90 13.38
N GLN A 111 18.30 -12.93 12.15
CA GLN A 111 19.11 -13.16 10.94
C GLN A 111 19.47 -11.85 10.21
N LEU A 112 20.65 -11.83 9.58
CA LEU A 112 20.99 -10.75 8.66
C LEU A 112 20.34 -10.93 7.28
N ARG A 113 20.06 -9.80 6.64
CA ARG A 113 19.53 -9.70 5.28
C ARG A 113 20.35 -8.72 4.48
N GLU A 114 20.31 -8.88 3.17
CA GLU A 114 20.83 -7.88 2.25
C GLU A 114 19.66 -7.24 1.52
N VAL A 115 19.60 -5.91 1.54
CA VAL A 115 18.67 -5.14 0.73
C VAL A 115 19.41 -4.63 -0.50
N CYS A 116 18.88 -4.91 -1.69
CA CYS A 116 19.46 -4.47 -2.96
C CYS A 116 18.43 -3.72 -3.80
N VAL A 117 18.91 -2.66 -4.47
CA VAL A 117 18.11 -1.84 -5.39
C VAL A 117 18.64 -1.98 -6.80
N THR A 118 17.76 -2.33 -7.74
CA THR A 118 18.10 -2.52 -9.16
C THR A 118 17.16 -1.76 -10.10
N LYS A 119 17.58 -1.59 -11.37
CA LYS A 119 16.77 -0.96 -12.44
C LYS A 119 15.86 -1.94 -13.20
N ARG A 120 16.08 -3.24 -13.04
CA ARG A 120 15.33 -4.30 -13.73
C ARG A 120 14.99 -5.39 -12.72
N GLY A 121 13.71 -5.66 -12.55
CA GLY A 121 13.18 -6.77 -11.77
C GLY A 121 11.99 -7.40 -12.49
N SER A 122 11.75 -8.68 -12.22
CA SER A 122 10.69 -9.48 -12.85
C SER A 122 9.42 -9.62 -11.99
N SER A 123 9.43 -9.20 -10.72
CA SER A 123 8.31 -9.35 -9.79
C SER A 123 7.66 -8.00 -9.43
N LEU A 124 6.32 -8.00 -9.35
CA LEU A 124 5.54 -6.91 -8.76
C LEU A 124 5.84 -6.85 -7.27
N LEU A 125 6.32 -5.70 -6.78
CA LEU A 125 6.54 -5.48 -5.35
C LEU A 125 5.22 -5.57 -4.58
N SER A 126 5.26 -6.11 -3.36
CA SER A 126 4.12 -6.08 -2.45
C SER A 126 3.70 -4.63 -2.16
N PRO A 127 2.42 -4.35 -1.83
CA PRO A 127 1.96 -3.01 -1.49
C PRO A 127 2.78 -2.35 -0.37
N LEU A 128 3.20 -3.12 0.64
CA LEU A 128 4.04 -2.63 1.74
C LEU A 128 5.44 -2.21 1.26
N ARG A 129 6.09 -3.00 0.40
CA ARG A 129 7.39 -2.65 -0.18
C ARG A 129 7.31 -1.42 -1.08
N ASN A 130 6.22 -1.28 -1.84
CA ASN A 130 5.95 -0.09 -2.65
C ASN A 130 5.78 1.16 -1.77
N GLN A 131 5.11 1.07 -0.62
CA GLN A 131 5.00 2.18 0.30
C GLN A 131 6.34 2.56 0.93
N LEU A 132 7.15 1.55 1.29
CA LEU A 132 8.46 1.77 1.89
C LEU A 132 9.42 2.46 0.92
N ILE A 133 9.54 1.95 -0.32
CA ILE A 133 10.41 2.56 -1.34
C ILE A 133 9.97 3.98 -1.66
N ASP A 134 8.66 4.23 -1.74
CA ASP A 134 8.12 5.56 -1.98
C ASP A 134 8.46 6.52 -0.84
N ARG A 135 8.25 6.10 0.42
CA ARG A 135 8.56 6.88 1.63
C ARG A 135 10.03 7.27 1.69
N VAL A 136 10.92 6.30 1.48
CA VAL A 136 12.38 6.47 1.57
C VAL A 136 12.91 7.30 0.40
N GLY A 137 12.50 6.97 -0.83
CA GLY A 137 12.94 7.67 -2.02
C GLY A 137 12.48 9.12 -2.08
N ALA A 138 11.27 9.42 -1.60
CA ALA A 138 10.78 10.79 -1.47
C ALA A 138 11.66 11.64 -0.53
N ALA A 139 12.04 11.10 0.64
CA ALA A 139 12.94 11.76 1.58
C ALA A 139 14.31 12.03 0.95
N LEU A 140 14.84 11.05 0.21
CA LEU A 140 16.11 11.17 -0.50
C LEU A 140 16.08 12.23 -1.61
N PHE A 141 15.03 12.24 -2.43
CA PHE A 141 14.86 13.21 -3.50
C PHE A 141 14.60 14.63 -2.98
N ASP A 142 14.01 14.78 -1.79
CA ASP A 142 13.95 16.08 -1.11
C ASP A 142 15.36 16.63 -0.79
N ILE A 143 16.26 15.78 -0.29
CA ILE A 143 17.66 16.15 -0.05
C ILE A 143 18.35 16.57 -1.36
N PHE A 144 18.19 15.79 -2.43
CA PHE A 144 18.78 16.13 -3.73
C PHE A 144 18.22 17.45 -4.28
N ARG A 145 16.91 17.67 -4.23
CA ARG A 145 16.31 18.93 -4.69
C ARG A 145 16.86 20.14 -3.95
N LYS A 146 16.94 20.06 -2.62
CA LYS A 146 17.50 21.13 -1.77
C LYS A 146 18.97 21.40 -2.05
N THR A 147 19.76 20.34 -2.25
CA THR A 147 21.21 20.42 -2.46
C THR A 147 21.55 20.98 -3.84
N TYR A 148 20.95 20.43 -4.90
CA TYR A 148 21.31 20.80 -6.29
C TYR A 148 20.49 21.97 -6.85
N ARG A 149 19.45 22.43 -6.14
CA ARG A 149 18.53 23.48 -6.60
C ARG A 149 17.97 23.21 -8.01
N ARG A 150 17.66 21.94 -8.29
CA ARG A 150 17.12 21.42 -9.55
C ARG A 150 15.76 20.76 -9.32
N ALA A 151 14.92 20.80 -10.34
CA ALA A 151 13.66 20.05 -10.34
C ALA A 151 13.96 18.57 -10.60
N LEU A 152 13.97 17.77 -9.53
CA LEU A 152 14.13 16.33 -9.58
C LEU A 152 12.79 15.69 -9.23
N ILE A 153 12.32 14.76 -10.08
CA ILE A 153 11.03 14.10 -9.94
C ILE A 153 11.26 12.69 -9.42
N TRP A 154 10.63 12.35 -8.29
CA TRP A 154 10.70 11.02 -7.71
C TRP A 154 9.72 10.07 -8.40
N LYS A 155 10.20 8.90 -8.82
CA LYS A 155 9.44 7.90 -9.57
C LYS A 155 9.69 6.52 -8.95
N PRO A 156 8.95 6.12 -7.90
CA PRO A 156 9.18 4.85 -7.21
C PRO A 156 9.09 3.66 -8.16
N GLU A 157 8.27 3.74 -9.21
CA GLU A 157 8.08 2.67 -10.20
C GLU A 157 9.32 2.33 -11.04
N GLN A 158 10.38 3.14 -10.97
CA GLN A 158 11.64 2.89 -11.69
C GLN A 158 12.65 2.06 -10.89
N PHE A 159 12.33 1.73 -9.64
CA PHE A 159 13.25 1.07 -8.72
C PHE A 159 12.64 -0.26 -8.27
N PHE A 160 13.44 -1.32 -8.36
CA PHE A 160 13.08 -2.64 -7.87
C PHE A 160 13.85 -2.92 -6.59
N LEU A 161 13.17 -3.57 -5.65
CA LEU A 161 13.69 -3.90 -4.33
C LEU A 161 13.73 -5.42 -4.18
N SER A 162 14.92 -5.97 -3.90
CA SER A 162 15.07 -7.36 -3.47
C SER A 162 15.64 -7.40 -2.06
N VAL A 163 15.09 -8.31 -1.25
CA VAL A 163 15.63 -8.62 0.07
C VAL A 163 16.04 -10.07 0.04
N THR A 164 17.29 -10.37 0.33
CA THR A 164 17.81 -11.74 0.31
C THR A 164 18.30 -12.18 1.68
N ASP A 165 18.11 -13.45 1.98
CA ASP A 165 18.70 -14.09 3.15
C ASP A 165 20.24 -14.21 3.05
N SER A 166 20.87 -14.67 4.12
CA SER A 166 22.32 -14.93 4.14
C SER A 166 22.77 -15.91 3.04
N TYR A 167 21.86 -16.66 2.44
CA TYR A 167 22.10 -17.57 1.32
C TYR A 167 21.68 -16.98 -0.04
N GLY A 168 21.38 -15.69 -0.16
CA GLY A 168 21.02 -15.07 -1.44
C GLY A 168 19.67 -15.50 -2.01
N LYS A 169 18.80 -16.14 -1.21
CA LYS A 169 17.42 -16.45 -1.61
C LYS A 169 16.54 -15.27 -1.26
N GLU A 170 15.63 -14.90 -2.17
CA GLU A 170 14.66 -13.83 -1.91
C GLU A 170 13.78 -14.17 -0.70
N ASP A 171 13.72 -13.24 0.26
CA ASP A 171 12.93 -13.34 1.47
C ASP A 171 11.80 -12.30 1.42
N ASN A 172 10.58 -12.77 1.16
CA ASN A 172 9.39 -11.93 1.00
C ASN A 172 8.70 -11.59 2.33
N GLU A 173 9.08 -12.23 3.42
CA GLU A 173 8.48 -12.02 4.74
C GLU A 173 9.01 -10.73 5.39
N VAL A 174 10.20 -10.28 4.97
CA VAL A 174 10.80 -9.04 5.47
C VAL A 174 10.08 -7.82 4.90
N ASN A 175 9.24 -7.19 5.75
CA ASN A 175 8.45 -6.00 5.42
C ASN A 175 8.48 -4.92 6.54
N GLY A 176 9.44 -5.00 7.47
CA GLY A 176 9.51 -4.14 8.65
C GLY A 176 10.23 -2.80 8.45
N ASP A 177 9.90 -1.82 9.30
CA ASP A 177 10.45 -0.46 9.26
C ASP A 177 11.98 -0.39 9.45
N SER A 178 12.59 -1.43 10.02
CA SER A 178 14.05 -1.51 10.24
C SER A 178 14.88 -1.51 8.96
N MET A 179 14.26 -1.89 7.83
CA MET A 179 14.89 -1.85 6.51
C MET A 179 14.94 -0.45 5.90
N ALA A 180 14.21 0.53 6.45
CA ALA A 180 14.04 1.82 5.79
C ALA A 180 15.36 2.59 5.61
N LEU A 181 16.21 2.66 6.66
CA LEU A 181 17.50 3.33 6.59
C LEU A 181 18.52 2.59 5.69
N PRO A 182 18.69 1.25 5.80
CA PRO A 182 19.45 0.47 4.82
C PRO A 182 19.03 0.70 3.38
N LEU A 183 17.71 0.69 3.12
CA LEU A 183 17.17 0.95 1.80
C LEU A 183 17.50 2.36 1.31
N ALA A 184 17.52 3.35 2.20
CA ALA A 184 17.86 4.73 1.83
C ALA A 184 19.33 4.85 1.38
N LEU A 185 20.24 4.18 2.08
CA LEU A 185 21.66 4.11 1.72
C LEU A 185 21.87 3.34 0.41
N ALA A 186 21.16 2.22 0.23
CA ALA A 186 21.15 1.44 -1.01
C ALA A 186 20.63 2.27 -2.19
N LEU A 187 19.50 2.98 -2.04
CA LEU A 187 18.96 3.89 -3.05
C LEU A 187 19.94 5.00 -3.41
N TYR A 188 20.54 5.66 -2.40
CA TYR A 188 21.56 6.69 -2.63
C TYR A 188 22.73 6.14 -3.44
N SER A 189 23.29 5.00 -3.02
CA SER A 189 24.38 4.32 -3.71
C SER A 189 24.01 3.97 -5.15
N HIS A 190 22.82 3.40 -5.36
CA HIS A 190 22.35 3.03 -6.68
C HIS A 190 22.24 4.24 -7.62
N ILE A 191 21.72 5.36 -7.13
CA ILE A 191 21.51 6.59 -7.91
C ILE A 191 22.83 7.28 -8.22
N THR A 192 23.71 7.39 -7.23
CA THR A 192 24.98 8.14 -7.34
C THR A 192 26.13 7.30 -7.93
N LYS A 193 25.98 5.97 -7.98
CA LYS A 193 27.03 5.01 -8.31
C LYS A 193 28.21 4.99 -7.33
N ILE A 194 28.04 5.60 -6.16
CA ILE A 194 29.01 5.53 -5.07
C ILE A 194 28.71 4.25 -4.27
N PRO A 195 29.63 3.29 -4.14
CA PRO A 195 29.38 2.05 -3.42
C PRO A 195 29.19 2.29 -1.92
N VAL A 196 28.39 1.45 -1.25
CA VAL A 196 28.24 1.52 0.21
C VAL A 196 29.45 0.85 0.87
N PRO A 197 30.14 1.50 1.81
CA PRO A 197 31.25 0.87 2.52
C PRO A 197 30.81 -0.44 3.19
N VAL A 198 31.60 -1.50 2.99
CA VAL A 198 31.30 -2.86 3.47
C VAL A 198 31.33 -3.00 4.99
N ASP A 199 31.96 -2.06 5.69
CA ASP A 199 32.04 -2.01 7.15
C ASP A 199 30.82 -1.34 7.81
N ILE A 200 29.83 -0.91 7.01
CA ILE A 200 28.63 -0.22 7.49
C ILE A 200 27.40 -1.12 7.45
N SER A 201 26.59 -1.02 8.52
CA SER A 201 25.18 -1.43 8.53
C SER A 201 24.29 -0.31 9.07
N ALA A 202 22.98 -0.52 9.01
CA ALA A 202 22.01 0.41 9.58
C ALA A 202 20.75 -0.31 10.04
N THR A 203 20.07 0.26 11.03
CA THR A 203 18.73 -0.18 11.43
C THR A 203 17.96 0.99 12.03
N ALA A 204 17.03 1.52 11.26
CA ALA A 204 16.11 2.56 11.72
C ALA A 204 14.98 2.73 10.71
N ASP A 205 13.89 3.32 11.16
CA ASP A 205 12.85 3.79 10.27
C ASP A 205 13.23 5.15 9.65
N VAL A 206 12.80 5.40 8.41
CA VAL A 206 12.96 6.67 7.69
C VAL A 206 11.58 7.21 7.41
N LYS A 207 11.23 8.32 8.07
CA LYS A 207 10.01 9.05 7.78
C LYS A 207 10.17 9.83 6.48
N ARG A 208 9.05 10.12 5.81
CA ARG A 208 9.02 10.82 4.51
C ARG A 208 9.69 12.20 4.52
N ASN A 209 9.71 12.88 5.66
CA ASN A 209 10.40 14.16 5.85
C ASN A 209 11.93 14.01 6.08
N GLY A 210 12.45 12.79 6.00
CA GLY A 210 13.86 12.46 6.24
C GLY A 210 14.22 12.24 7.70
N HIS A 211 13.28 12.32 8.65
CA HIS A 211 13.57 12.03 10.06
C HIS A 211 13.82 10.54 10.29
N ILE A 212 14.81 10.22 11.12
CA ILE A 212 15.16 8.84 11.48
C ILE A 212 14.50 8.47 12.81
N ALA A 213 13.60 7.48 12.78
CA ALA A 213 12.84 7.03 13.95
C ALA A 213 13.36 5.69 14.50
N PRO A 214 13.24 5.46 15.82
CA PRO A 214 13.70 4.22 16.45
C PRO A 214 12.87 3.03 15.99
N VAL A 215 13.44 1.84 16.15
CA VAL A 215 12.79 0.57 15.82
C VAL A 215 12.86 -0.39 17.00
N GLU A 216 11.93 -1.34 17.03
CA GLU A 216 11.84 -2.37 18.07
C GLU A 216 12.99 -3.39 17.98
N SER A 217 13.25 -4.11 19.06
CA SER A 217 14.24 -5.20 19.12
C SER A 217 15.62 -4.81 18.54
N VAL A 218 16.08 -3.58 18.78
CA VAL A 218 17.38 -3.11 18.26
C VAL A 218 18.53 -3.93 18.85
N GLU A 219 18.39 -4.40 20.08
CA GLU A 219 19.45 -5.14 20.78
C GLU A 219 19.70 -6.49 20.11
N GLU A 220 18.63 -7.24 19.83
CA GLU A 220 18.68 -8.50 19.08
C GLU A 220 19.29 -8.30 17.68
N LYS A 221 18.92 -7.21 17.00
CA LYS A 221 19.47 -6.84 15.69
C LYS A 221 20.97 -6.57 15.74
N LEU A 222 21.41 -5.83 16.74
CA LEU A 222 22.80 -5.46 16.96
C LEU A 222 23.66 -6.67 17.36
N ALA A 223 23.13 -7.56 18.20
CA ALA A 223 23.77 -8.83 18.55
C ALA A 223 23.97 -9.73 17.31
N ALA A 224 22.99 -9.79 16.41
CA ALA A 224 23.10 -10.53 15.15
C ALA A 224 24.25 -10.02 14.26
N ILE A 225 24.41 -8.70 14.12
CA ILE A 225 25.53 -8.09 13.37
C ILE A 225 26.87 -8.54 13.97
N SER A 226 27.05 -8.34 15.28
CA SER A 226 28.29 -8.66 15.97
C SER A 226 28.68 -10.13 15.83
N ARG A 227 27.68 -11.01 15.80
CA ARG A 227 27.86 -12.46 15.68
C ARG A 227 28.17 -12.89 14.24
N GLU A 228 27.48 -12.34 13.25
CA GLU A 228 27.45 -12.89 11.89
C GLU A 228 28.33 -12.15 10.88
N ARG A 229 28.72 -10.89 11.14
CA ARG A 229 29.50 -10.06 10.20
C ARG A 229 30.58 -9.26 10.93
N HIS A 230 31.67 -9.94 11.22
CA HIS A 230 32.83 -9.39 11.94
C HIS A 230 33.49 -8.16 11.27
N PHE A 231 33.30 -7.96 9.96
CA PHE A 231 33.82 -6.81 9.21
C PHE A 231 32.94 -5.56 9.31
N ILE A 232 31.70 -5.68 9.77
CA ILE A 232 30.85 -4.52 10.05
C ILE A 232 31.37 -3.88 11.34
N LYS A 233 31.91 -2.66 11.21
CA LYS A 233 32.50 -1.89 12.31
C LYS A 233 31.65 -0.71 12.72
N ARG A 234 30.73 -0.27 11.85
CA ARG A 234 29.91 0.91 12.08
C ARG A 234 28.44 0.57 11.84
N VAL A 235 27.57 0.91 12.79
CA VAL A 235 26.12 0.70 12.65
C VAL A 235 25.37 2.00 12.90
N LEU A 236 24.58 2.42 11.91
CA LEU A 236 23.74 3.60 12.03
C LEU A 236 22.42 3.25 12.73
N VAL A 237 22.07 4.02 13.76
CA VAL A 237 20.82 3.90 14.53
C VAL A 237 20.17 5.28 14.73
N SER A 238 18.89 5.31 15.06
CA SER A 238 18.23 6.57 15.44
C SER A 238 18.88 7.16 16.70
N TYR A 239 19.07 8.47 16.74
CA TYR A 239 19.49 9.16 17.97
C TYR A 239 18.49 9.05 19.13
N ARG A 240 17.24 8.69 18.85
CA ARG A 240 16.20 8.42 19.86
C ARG A 240 16.16 6.95 20.28
N GLN A 241 17.06 6.13 19.75
CA GLN A 241 17.12 4.73 20.12
C GLN A 241 17.62 4.62 21.56
N LYS A 242 16.83 3.97 22.42
CA LYS A 242 17.31 3.56 23.73
C LYS A 242 18.24 2.38 23.55
N LEU A 243 19.45 2.50 24.09
CA LEU A 243 20.48 1.48 24.07
C LEU A 243 20.93 1.28 25.51
N GLU A 244 20.72 0.08 26.05
CA GLU A 244 21.06 -0.24 27.44
C GLU A 244 22.43 -0.94 27.56
N PHE A 245 23.15 -1.08 26.45
CA PHE A 245 24.42 -1.81 26.38
C PHE A 245 25.38 -1.24 25.33
N THR A 246 26.65 -1.63 25.42
CA THR A 246 27.70 -1.33 24.45
C THR A 246 28.12 -2.59 23.71
N LEU A 247 28.31 -2.51 22.39
CA LEU A 247 28.86 -3.60 21.58
C LEU A 247 30.38 -3.47 21.43
N PRO A 248 31.18 -4.46 21.86
CA PRO A 248 32.62 -4.44 21.65
C PRO A 248 32.97 -4.47 20.16
N GLY A 249 33.83 -3.55 19.70
CA GLY A 249 34.34 -3.54 18.33
C GLY A 249 33.38 -3.03 17.25
N ILE A 250 32.21 -2.52 17.64
CA ILE A 250 31.25 -1.85 16.76
C ILE A 250 31.01 -0.42 17.26
N GLU A 251 31.28 0.56 16.40
CA GLU A 251 30.92 1.96 16.60
C GLU A 251 29.43 2.16 16.26
N LEU A 252 28.65 2.63 17.23
CA LEU A 252 27.25 3.00 17.02
C LEU A 252 27.15 4.48 16.65
N ILE A 253 26.73 4.75 15.41
CA ILE A 253 26.56 6.11 14.89
C ILE A 253 25.10 6.50 15.04
N THR A 254 24.83 7.46 15.91
CA THR A 254 23.46 7.97 16.13
C THR A 254 23.13 9.06 15.12
N ILE A 255 21.96 8.96 14.48
CA ILE A 255 21.54 9.86 13.40
C ILE A 255 20.12 10.41 13.65
N GLY A 256 19.92 11.71 13.41
CA GLY A 256 18.62 12.37 13.51
C GLY A 256 17.85 12.49 12.20
N ASN A 257 18.57 12.59 11.08
CA ASN A 257 17.96 12.71 9.75
C ASN A 257 18.78 12.03 8.64
N LEU A 258 18.14 11.79 7.50
CA LEU A 258 18.72 11.06 6.37
C LEU A 258 19.93 11.80 5.75
N LYS A 259 20.00 13.13 5.83
CA LYS A 259 21.15 13.88 5.30
C LYS A 259 22.41 13.63 6.13
N GLU A 260 22.28 13.57 7.45
CA GLU A 260 23.36 13.18 8.37
C GLU A 260 23.81 11.74 8.07
N ALA A 261 22.88 10.80 7.90
CA ALA A 261 23.22 9.42 7.53
C ALA A 261 24.06 9.37 6.23
N ILE A 262 23.62 10.06 5.17
CA ILE A 262 24.34 10.10 3.91
C ILE A 262 25.75 10.69 4.09
N THR A 263 25.88 11.76 4.87
CA THR A 263 27.17 12.39 5.13
C THR A 263 28.11 11.48 5.91
N ALA A 264 27.59 10.78 6.93
CA ALA A 264 28.35 9.85 7.76
C ALA A 264 28.85 8.63 6.97
N VAL A 265 28.09 8.18 5.97
CA VAL A 265 28.42 6.99 5.17
C VAL A 265 29.29 7.32 3.95
N PHE A 266 28.98 8.41 3.23
CA PHE A 266 29.58 8.72 1.92
C PHE A 266 30.50 9.95 1.94
N ASN A 267 30.81 10.50 3.12
CA ASN A 267 31.61 11.71 3.38
C ASN A 267 31.01 13.03 2.85
N SER A 268 30.42 13.05 1.66
CA SER A 268 29.73 14.21 1.11
C SER A 268 28.76 13.83 -0.01
N LEU A 269 27.80 14.73 -0.32
CA LEU A 269 26.99 14.58 -1.52
C LEU A 269 27.84 14.83 -2.77
N PRO A 270 27.69 14.05 -3.86
CA PRO A 270 28.47 14.26 -5.08
C PRO A 270 28.21 15.65 -5.64
N LYS A 271 29.25 16.29 -6.19
CA LYS A 271 29.13 17.64 -6.78
C LYS A 271 28.10 17.70 -7.91
N THR A 272 27.99 16.62 -8.68
CA THR A 272 27.04 16.47 -9.79
C THR A 272 26.32 15.14 -9.68
N LEU A 273 25.02 15.15 -9.97
CA LEU A 273 24.18 13.95 -10.00
C LEU A 273 23.99 13.56 -11.47
N PHE A 274 24.31 12.32 -11.84
CA PHE A 274 24.09 11.80 -13.18
C PHE A 274 22.58 11.83 -13.47
N THR A 275 22.15 12.78 -14.28
CA THR A 275 20.74 12.95 -14.67
C THR A 275 20.64 13.02 -16.19
N PRO A 276 19.69 12.31 -16.83
CA PRO A 276 19.47 12.43 -18.26
C PRO A 276 19.16 13.86 -18.68
N ALA A 277 19.52 14.17 -19.92
CA ALA A 277 19.30 15.45 -20.58
C ALA A 277 17.81 15.80 -20.67
N VAL A 278 17.45 17.03 -20.27
CA VAL A 278 16.16 17.72 -20.46
C VAL A 278 14.93 17.02 -19.85
N LEU A 279 14.18 17.77 -19.02
CA LEU A 279 12.92 17.31 -18.46
C LEU A 279 11.85 17.16 -19.55
N ASP A 280 11.43 15.94 -19.87
CA ASP A 280 10.30 15.69 -20.77
C ASP A 280 8.96 15.86 -20.03
N ILE A 281 8.35 17.03 -20.23
CA ILE A 281 7.15 17.42 -19.50
C ILE A 281 5.95 16.49 -19.75
N GLU A 282 5.77 15.90 -20.93
CA GLU A 282 4.60 15.04 -21.17
C GLU A 282 4.70 13.75 -20.37
N THR A 283 5.91 13.17 -20.35
CA THR A 283 6.21 12.00 -19.52
C THR A 283 5.99 12.32 -18.04
N GLU A 284 6.41 13.49 -17.56
CA GLU A 284 6.18 13.88 -16.15
C GLU A 284 4.70 14.08 -15.82
N ILE A 285 3.90 14.65 -16.73
CA ILE A 285 2.46 14.79 -16.53
C ILE A 285 1.76 13.42 -16.52
N ALA A 286 2.18 12.49 -17.38
CA ALA A 286 1.68 11.11 -17.37
C ALA A 286 2.04 10.37 -16.06
N VAL A 287 3.24 10.61 -15.51
CA VAL A 287 3.63 10.12 -14.19
C VAL A 287 2.69 10.64 -13.11
N LEU A 288 2.38 11.94 -13.06
CA LEU A 288 1.43 12.48 -12.07
C LEU A 288 0.06 11.81 -12.14
N ARG A 289 -0.43 11.51 -13.34
CA ARG A 289 -1.69 10.79 -13.55
C ARG A 289 -1.63 9.40 -12.90
N ARG A 290 -0.60 8.62 -13.23
CA ARG A 290 -0.40 7.27 -12.67
C ARG A 290 -0.26 7.29 -11.16
N GLN A 291 0.53 8.22 -10.61
CA GLN A 291 0.71 8.38 -9.17
C GLN A 291 -0.59 8.72 -8.45
N TYR A 292 -1.45 9.55 -9.03
CA TYR A 292 -2.76 9.84 -8.47
C TYR A 292 -3.69 8.61 -8.52
N GLU A 293 -3.71 7.92 -9.66
CA GLU A 293 -4.57 6.74 -9.87
C GLU A 293 -4.16 5.54 -9.03
N SER A 294 -2.85 5.39 -8.73
CA SER A 294 -2.32 4.40 -7.79
C SER A 294 -2.33 4.85 -6.32
N TYR A 295 -2.97 5.99 -6.04
CA TYR A 295 -3.08 6.59 -4.71
C TYR A 295 -1.75 6.92 -4.01
N GLN A 296 -0.69 7.18 -4.78
CA GLN A 296 0.55 7.78 -4.28
C GLN A 296 0.37 9.29 -4.10
N ILE A 297 -0.60 9.69 -3.26
CA ILE A 297 -1.09 11.07 -3.13
C ILE A 297 0.01 12.05 -2.71
N ASP A 298 0.86 11.65 -1.76
CA ASP A 298 1.97 12.49 -1.29
C ASP A 298 3.04 12.69 -2.36
N THR A 299 3.43 11.63 -3.07
CA THR A 299 4.38 11.70 -4.18
C THR A 299 3.84 12.52 -5.34
N CYS A 300 2.58 12.29 -5.73
CA CYS A 300 1.91 13.08 -6.75
C CYS A 300 1.88 14.57 -6.36
N LEU A 301 1.59 14.89 -5.09
CA LEU A 301 1.55 16.26 -4.59
C LEU A 301 2.93 16.95 -4.60
N GLU A 302 3.97 16.25 -4.17
CA GLU A 302 5.35 16.75 -4.14
C GLU A 302 5.91 16.95 -5.55
N ASN A 303 5.68 15.98 -6.44
CA ASN A 303 6.11 16.06 -7.84
C ASN A 303 5.35 17.16 -8.58
N ALA A 304 4.02 17.28 -8.39
CA ALA A 304 3.24 18.37 -8.97
C ALA A 304 3.76 19.73 -8.48
N SER A 305 4.11 19.86 -7.20
CA SER A 305 4.68 21.09 -6.65
C SER A 305 6.07 21.39 -7.23
N CYS A 306 6.91 20.38 -7.42
CA CYS A 306 8.21 20.49 -8.07
C CYS A 306 8.08 20.99 -9.52
N LEU A 307 7.17 20.39 -10.28
CA LEU A 307 6.88 20.75 -11.66
C LEU A 307 6.30 22.17 -11.76
N ILE A 308 5.39 22.57 -10.86
CA ILE A 308 4.90 23.95 -10.79
C ILE A 308 6.06 24.93 -10.60
N ALA A 309 6.98 24.65 -9.68
CA ALA A 309 8.14 25.52 -9.43
C ALA A 309 9.02 25.64 -10.68
N TYR A 310 9.32 24.51 -11.34
CA TYR A 310 10.06 24.50 -12.61
C TYR A 310 9.35 25.29 -13.70
N LEU A 311 8.09 24.94 -13.98
CA LEU A 311 7.26 25.56 -15.02
C LEU A 311 6.95 27.03 -14.75
N ARG A 312 7.15 27.56 -13.53
CA ARG A 312 7.04 29.00 -13.25
C ARG A 312 8.38 29.72 -13.30
N SER A 313 9.48 29.00 -13.20
CA SER A 313 10.83 29.59 -13.19
C SER A 313 11.19 30.22 -14.55
N ALA A 314 12.12 31.18 -14.51
CA ALA A 314 12.75 31.74 -15.71
C ALA A 314 13.61 30.71 -16.47
N LYS A 315 14.01 29.61 -15.82
CA LYS A 315 14.84 28.54 -16.40
C LYS A 315 14.05 27.60 -17.33
N CYS A 316 12.73 27.66 -17.32
CA CYS A 316 11.90 26.82 -18.15
C CYS A 316 11.93 27.32 -19.61
N SER A 317 12.54 26.53 -20.50
CA SER A 317 12.64 26.81 -21.93
C SER A 317 11.40 26.37 -22.73
N LEU A 318 10.39 25.77 -22.08
CA LEU A 318 9.20 25.25 -22.78
C LEU A 318 8.36 26.39 -23.37
N PRO A 319 7.90 26.26 -24.63
CA PRO A 319 7.02 27.24 -25.24
C PRO A 319 5.67 27.29 -24.52
N LYS A 320 4.98 28.45 -24.59
CA LYS A 320 3.74 28.71 -23.84
C LYS A 320 2.66 27.65 -24.10
N ASN A 321 2.52 27.18 -25.33
CA ASN A 321 1.53 26.18 -25.73
C ASN A 321 1.73 24.81 -25.05
N ARG A 322 2.95 24.47 -24.62
CA ARG A 322 3.22 23.26 -23.82
C ARG A 322 3.27 23.55 -22.32
N ARG A 323 3.85 24.70 -21.96
CA ARG A 323 4.06 25.12 -20.57
C ARG A 323 2.75 25.37 -19.81
N ILE A 324 1.77 26.05 -20.43
CA ILE A 324 0.52 26.42 -19.76
C ILE A 324 -0.37 25.20 -19.48
N PRO A 325 -0.60 24.27 -20.43
CA PRO A 325 -1.38 23.05 -20.15
C PRO A 325 -0.74 22.13 -19.11
N ALA A 326 0.60 22.02 -19.14
CA ALA A 326 1.33 21.28 -18.12
C ALA A 326 1.14 21.92 -16.73
N LEU A 327 1.28 23.25 -16.63
CA LEU A 327 1.10 23.97 -15.37
C LEU A 327 -0.33 23.85 -14.84
N PHE A 328 -1.32 23.93 -15.73
CA PHE A 328 -2.73 23.65 -15.41
C PHE A 328 -2.89 22.25 -14.80
N THR A 329 -2.35 21.23 -15.47
CA THR A 329 -2.46 19.85 -15.01
C THR A 329 -1.78 19.62 -13.67
N CYS A 330 -0.63 20.24 -13.41
CA CYS A 330 0.03 20.16 -12.11
C CYS A 330 -0.80 20.81 -10.99
N TYR A 331 -1.33 22.02 -11.21
CA TYR A 331 -2.20 22.68 -10.23
C TYR A 331 -3.47 21.89 -9.97
N TRP A 332 -4.06 21.37 -11.04
CA TRP A 332 -5.22 20.50 -10.99
C TRP A 332 -4.97 19.26 -10.12
N ARG A 333 -3.92 18.48 -10.42
CA ARG A 333 -3.55 17.27 -9.66
C ARG A 333 -3.22 17.60 -8.21
N LYS A 334 -2.47 18.67 -7.97
CA LYS A 334 -2.17 19.19 -6.62
C LYS A 334 -3.44 19.47 -5.82
N GLY A 335 -4.44 20.10 -6.45
CA GLY A 335 -5.75 20.35 -5.84
C GLY A 335 -6.47 19.06 -5.43
N CYS A 336 -6.53 18.07 -6.33
CA CYS A 336 -7.14 16.78 -6.03
C CYS A 336 -6.40 16.04 -4.90
N CYS A 337 -5.07 16.07 -4.87
CA CYS A 337 -4.29 15.47 -3.79
C CYS A 337 -4.61 16.11 -2.43
N TYR A 338 -4.72 17.45 -2.36
CA TYR A 338 -5.12 18.12 -1.12
C TYR A 338 -6.53 17.76 -0.67
N CYS A 339 -7.45 17.54 -1.60
CA CYS A 339 -8.80 17.06 -1.29
C CYS A 339 -8.74 15.71 -0.57
N HIS A 340 -7.99 14.73 -1.12
CA HIS A 340 -7.79 13.42 -0.49
C HIS A 340 -7.15 13.51 0.89
N LYS A 341 -6.25 14.48 1.11
CA LYS A 341 -5.63 14.75 2.43
C LYS A 341 -6.54 15.50 3.42
N GLY A 342 -7.75 15.89 3.03
CA GLY A 342 -8.66 16.69 3.86
C GLY A 342 -8.22 18.13 4.08
N GLN A 343 -7.45 18.66 3.14
CA GLN A 343 -6.95 20.04 3.14
C GLN A 343 -7.69 20.83 2.06
N VAL A 344 -9.02 20.90 2.18
CA VAL A 344 -9.89 21.48 1.13
C VAL A 344 -9.56 22.94 0.84
N ASP A 345 -9.11 23.71 1.82
CA ASP A 345 -8.70 25.11 1.61
C ASP A 345 -7.50 25.21 0.65
N LYS A 346 -6.49 24.36 0.84
CA LYS A 346 -5.35 24.25 -0.09
C LYS A 346 -5.74 23.67 -1.44
N ALA A 347 -6.74 22.78 -1.45
CA ALA A 347 -7.29 22.28 -2.71
C ALA A 347 -7.91 23.42 -3.52
N PHE A 348 -8.70 24.28 -2.87
CA PHE A 348 -9.30 25.45 -3.49
C PHE A 348 -8.25 26.40 -4.07
N GLU A 349 -7.19 26.73 -3.32
CA GLU A 349 -6.10 27.59 -3.81
C GLU A 349 -5.41 27.05 -5.07
N ALA A 350 -5.13 25.75 -5.09
CA ALA A 350 -4.49 25.10 -6.23
C ALA A 350 -5.43 25.08 -7.46
N LEU A 351 -6.72 24.78 -7.25
CA LEU A 351 -7.71 24.74 -8.32
C LEU A 351 -8.06 26.12 -8.86
N GLU A 352 -8.03 27.15 -8.01
CA GLU A 352 -8.17 28.53 -8.43
C GLU A 352 -6.98 28.96 -9.31
N SER A 353 -5.77 28.48 -8.99
CA SER A 353 -4.60 28.69 -9.84
C SER A 353 -4.74 28.00 -11.20
N ALA A 354 -5.28 26.78 -11.24
CA ALA A 354 -5.61 26.09 -12.50
C ALA A 354 -6.66 26.87 -13.31
N ARG A 355 -7.74 27.35 -12.66
CA ARG A 355 -8.79 28.15 -13.30
C ARG A 355 -8.24 29.44 -13.91
N LYS A 356 -7.40 30.18 -13.16
CA LYS A 356 -6.77 31.41 -13.67
C LYS A 356 -5.94 31.16 -14.93
N LEU A 357 -5.29 30.00 -15.04
CA LEU A 357 -4.54 29.65 -16.26
C LEU A 357 -5.49 29.42 -17.44
N HIS A 358 -6.57 28.68 -17.23
CA HIS A 358 -7.61 28.47 -18.23
C HIS A 358 -8.22 29.81 -18.70
N ASP A 359 -8.62 30.67 -17.78
CA ASP A 359 -9.32 31.93 -18.09
C ASP A 359 -8.40 32.93 -18.82
N LYS A 360 -7.12 32.99 -18.43
CA LYS A 360 -6.13 33.92 -19.00
C LYS A 360 -5.57 33.46 -20.35
N HIS A 361 -5.57 32.16 -20.63
CA HIS A 361 -4.90 31.58 -21.80
C HIS A 361 -5.88 30.83 -22.71
N LYS A 362 -6.80 31.59 -23.33
CA LYS A 362 -7.80 31.06 -24.27
C LYS A 362 -7.15 30.23 -25.37
N GLY A 363 -7.72 29.05 -25.64
CA GLY A 363 -7.28 28.13 -26.68
C GLY A 363 -6.10 27.22 -26.30
N LEU A 364 -5.38 27.48 -25.20
CA LEU A 364 -4.29 26.59 -24.75
C LEU A 364 -4.80 25.41 -23.91
N ILE A 365 -5.89 25.61 -23.17
CA ILE A 365 -6.57 24.56 -22.42
C ILE A 365 -7.98 24.47 -22.98
N ARG A 366 -8.38 23.29 -23.47
CA ARG A 366 -9.73 23.10 -23.99
C ARG A 366 -10.74 23.29 -22.86
N HIS A 367 -11.84 24.00 -23.15
CA HIS A 367 -12.92 24.20 -22.18
C HIS A 367 -13.48 22.87 -21.65
N GLU A 368 -13.61 21.87 -22.51
CA GLU A 368 -14.08 20.53 -22.12
C GLU A 368 -13.13 19.84 -21.14
N ASP A 369 -11.81 19.93 -21.36
CA ASP A 369 -10.81 19.36 -20.45
C ASP A 369 -10.87 20.02 -19.07
N PHE A 370 -11.06 21.35 -19.05
CA PHE A 370 -11.25 22.10 -17.81
C PHE A 370 -12.51 21.66 -17.05
N LEU A 371 -13.63 21.49 -17.74
CA LEU A 371 -14.89 21.05 -17.13
C LEU A 371 -14.81 19.59 -16.65
N GLN A 372 -14.13 18.72 -17.38
CA GLN A 372 -13.86 17.34 -16.97
C GLN A 372 -12.99 17.30 -15.71
N SER A 373 -11.98 18.17 -15.63
CA SER A 373 -11.25 18.41 -14.38
C SER A 373 -12.21 18.80 -13.28
N LEU A 374 -13.00 19.88 -13.40
CA LEU A 374 -13.95 20.27 -12.34
C LEU A 374 -14.89 19.14 -11.90
N ASN A 375 -15.38 18.31 -12.83
CA ASN A 375 -16.20 17.15 -12.51
C ASN A 375 -15.48 16.16 -11.60
N ASN A 376 -14.22 15.84 -11.91
CA ASN A 376 -13.40 14.94 -11.11
C ASN A 376 -13.11 15.51 -9.70
N TYR A 377 -13.09 16.84 -9.54
CA TYR A 377 -12.91 17.47 -8.23
C TYR A 377 -14.20 17.38 -7.42
N ALA A 378 -15.35 17.56 -8.06
CA ALA A 378 -16.64 17.34 -7.44
C ALA A 378 -16.77 15.89 -6.93
N VAL A 379 -16.30 14.91 -7.71
CA VAL A 379 -16.22 13.50 -7.28
C VAL A 379 -15.28 13.34 -6.08
N ALA A 380 -14.08 13.92 -6.11
CA ALA A 380 -13.15 13.85 -4.97
C ALA A 380 -13.74 14.49 -3.70
N LEU A 381 -14.47 15.60 -3.82
CA LEU A 381 -15.19 16.24 -2.71
C LEU A 381 -16.28 15.33 -2.15
N LYS A 382 -17.04 14.64 -3.01
CA LYS A 382 -18.04 13.64 -2.60
C LYS A 382 -17.38 12.52 -1.79
N ASP A 383 -16.24 12.00 -2.24
CA ASP A 383 -15.55 10.88 -1.58
C ASP A 383 -14.97 11.25 -0.20
N VAL A 384 -14.80 12.55 0.10
CA VAL A 384 -14.44 13.09 1.42
C VAL A 384 -15.61 13.78 2.13
N PHE A 385 -16.85 13.49 1.74
CA PHE A 385 -18.09 13.93 2.40
C PHE A 385 -18.33 15.45 2.37
N ARG A 386 -17.70 16.18 1.45
CA ARG A 386 -17.92 17.61 1.20
C ARG A 386 -19.05 17.83 0.19
N TYR A 387 -20.23 17.28 0.49
CA TYR A 387 -21.36 17.19 -0.45
C TYR A 387 -21.87 18.54 -0.95
N ALA A 388 -21.97 19.55 -0.08
CA ALA A 388 -22.44 20.88 -0.48
C ALA A 388 -21.51 21.55 -1.51
N GLU A 389 -20.19 21.34 -1.37
CA GLU A 389 -19.20 21.89 -2.29
C GLU A 389 -19.17 21.12 -3.59
N ALA A 390 -19.27 19.79 -3.52
CA ALA A 390 -19.41 18.95 -4.71
C ALA A 390 -20.63 19.37 -5.55
N GLU A 391 -21.77 19.64 -4.89
CA GLU A 391 -22.99 20.07 -5.58
C GLU A 391 -22.82 21.46 -6.21
N LYS A 392 -22.14 22.39 -5.53
CA LYS A 392 -21.81 23.71 -6.10
C LYS A 392 -20.97 23.57 -7.37
N GLN A 393 -20.01 22.65 -7.40
CA GLN A 393 -19.22 22.38 -8.60
C GLN A 393 -20.06 21.78 -9.73
N HIS A 394 -20.89 20.76 -9.47
CA HIS A 394 -21.76 20.18 -10.50
C HIS A 394 -22.75 21.19 -11.09
N ARG A 395 -23.33 22.06 -10.26
CA ARG A 395 -24.19 23.17 -10.72
C ARG A 395 -23.42 24.15 -11.61
N LYS A 396 -22.18 24.49 -11.24
CA LYS A 396 -21.33 25.37 -12.04
C LYS A 396 -21.01 24.73 -13.39
N ILE A 397 -20.56 23.47 -13.40
CA ILE A 397 -20.25 22.73 -14.63
C ILE A 397 -21.47 22.68 -15.55
N HIS A 398 -22.64 22.34 -15.00
CA HIS A 398 -23.88 22.28 -15.76
C HIS A 398 -24.21 23.63 -16.44
N LYS A 399 -24.15 24.74 -15.68
CA LYS A 399 -24.38 26.09 -16.24
C LYS A 399 -23.37 26.46 -17.33
N GLU A 400 -22.10 26.12 -17.16
CA GLU A 400 -21.07 26.42 -18.16
C GLU A 400 -21.24 25.56 -19.42
N LEU A 401 -21.63 24.29 -19.30
CA LEU A 401 -21.94 23.43 -20.43
C LEU A 401 -23.14 23.93 -21.25
N GLU A 402 -24.19 24.46 -20.59
CA GLU A 402 -25.32 25.10 -21.29
C GLU A 402 -24.85 26.32 -22.09
N LYS A 403 -24.04 27.19 -21.48
CA LYS A 403 -23.60 28.45 -22.12
C LYS A 403 -22.78 28.22 -23.38
N ILE A 404 -21.91 27.21 -23.38
CA ILE A 404 -20.98 26.97 -24.50
C ILE A 404 -21.58 26.06 -25.59
N GLY A 405 -22.85 25.64 -25.44
CA GLY A 405 -23.48 24.69 -26.36
C GLY A 405 -22.68 23.39 -26.49
N ALA A 406 -22.12 22.90 -25.37
CA ALA A 406 -21.23 21.74 -25.38
C ALA A 406 -21.90 20.51 -25.98
N LEU A 407 -21.07 19.58 -26.49
CA LEU A 407 -21.56 18.28 -26.94
C LEU A 407 -22.41 17.61 -25.86
N ASN A 408 -23.41 16.84 -26.30
CA ASN A 408 -24.36 16.19 -25.41
C ASN A 408 -23.67 15.28 -24.37
N HIS A 409 -22.56 14.65 -24.74
CA HIS A 409 -21.87 13.68 -23.91
C HIS A 409 -21.23 14.22 -22.60
N PRO A 410 -20.41 15.31 -22.62
CA PRO A 410 -19.93 15.97 -21.40
C PRO A 410 -21.04 16.34 -20.40
N LYS A 411 -22.20 16.80 -20.89
CA LYS A 411 -23.37 17.09 -20.05
C LYS A 411 -23.89 15.83 -19.37
N GLY A 412 -24.03 14.74 -20.10
CA GLY A 412 -24.37 13.41 -19.55
C GLY A 412 -23.38 12.95 -18.46
N LYS A 413 -22.07 13.12 -18.67
CA LYS A 413 -21.05 12.75 -17.66
C LYS A 413 -21.18 13.52 -16.35
N ASN A 414 -21.43 14.83 -16.43
CA ASN A 414 -21.65 15.64 -15.23
C ASN A 414 -22.94 15.24 -14.50
N LEU A 415 -24.05 15.01 -15.22
CA LEU A 415 -25.31 14.56 -14.61
C LEU A 415 -25.17 13.19 -13.92
N SER A 416 -24.44 12.25 -14.54
CA SER A 416 -24.14 10.93 -13.96
C SER A 416 -23.27 11.00 -12.70
N SER A 417 -22.33 11.94 -12.64
CA SER A 417 -21.53 12.16 -11.42
C SER A 417 -22.35 12.84 -10.33
N TRP A 418 -23.23 13.77 -10.73
CA TRP A 418 -24.11 14.48 -9.81
C TRP A 418 -25.21 13.58 -9.23
N SER A 419 -25.76 12.63 -10.01
CA SER A 419 -26.71 11.63 -9.52
C SER A 419 -26.09 10.78 -8.40
N GLN A 420 -24.81 10.38 -8.54
CA GLN A 420 -24.07 9.64 -7.50
C GLN A 420 -23.86 10.49 -6.24
N LEU A 421 -23.67 11.81 -6.37
CA LEU A 421 -23.65 12.72 -5.22
C LEU A 421 -25.01 12.78 -4.54
N LYS A 422 -26.11 12.91 -5.31
CA LYS A 422 -27.48 12.90 -4.76
C LYS A 422 -27.78 11.60 -4.02
N PHE A 423 -27.34 10.48 -4.59
CA PHE A 423 -27.41 9.19 -3.96
C PHE A 423 -26.65 9.15 -2.62
N ALA A 424 -25.40 9.63 -2.59
CA ALA A 424 -24.59 9.69 -1.36
C ALA A 424 -25.20 10.60 -0.28
N ARG A 425 -26.03 11.57 -0.65
CA ARG A 425 -26.81 12.41 0.28
C ARG A 425 -28.12 11.78 0.75
N GLY A 426 -28.44 10.56 0.32
CA GLY A 426 -29.72 9.89 0.60
C GLY A 426 -30.90 10.38 -0.25
N GLN A 427 -30.66 11.24 -1.25
CA GLN A 427 -31.70 11.79 -2.13
C GLN A 427 -31.96 10.84 -3.31
N LEU A 428 -32.50 9.66 -3.00
CA LEU A 428 -32.56 8.55 -3.96
C LEU A 428 -33.42 8.83 -5.20
N SER A 429 -34.60 9.46 -5.05
CA SER A 429 -35.46 9.79 -6.21
C SER A 429 -34.80 10.80 -7.14
N GLU A 430 -34.23 11.89 -6.59
CA GLU A 430 -33.47 12.88 -7.37
C GLU A 430 -32.28 12.23 -8.10
N ALA A 431 -31.59 11.28 -7.44
CA ALA A 431 -30.49 10.55 -8.06
C ALA A 431 -30.95 9.72 -9.26
N ALA A 432 -32.05 8.97 -9.12
CA ALA A 432 -32.61 8.17 -10.22
C ALA A 432 -33.04 9.05 -11.41
N ASP A 433 -33.66 10.20 -11.16
CA ASP A 433 -34.13 11.08 -12.23
C ASP A 433 -32.97 11.77 -12.97
N LEU A 434 -31.95 12.26 -12.25
CA LEU A 434 -30.72 12.77 -12.87
C LEU A 434 -30.00 11.67 -13.67
N GLN A 435 -30.02 10.43 -13.19
CA GLN A 435 -29.38 9.31 -13.86
C GLN A 435 -30.08 8.93 -15.17
N LYS A 436 -31.42 9.03 -15.23
CA LYS A 436 -32.18 8.86 -16.49
C LYS A 436 -31.79 9.94 -17.50
N GLN A 437 -31.79 11.22 -17.08
CA GLN A 437 -31.35 12.33 -17.94
C GLN A 437 -29.91 12.14 -18.43
N ALA A 438 -29.02 11.61 -17.58
CA ALA A 438 -27.65 11.32 -17.98
C ALA A 438 -27.58 10.24 -19.08
N ILE A 439 -28.40 9.18 -18.99
CA ILE A 439 -28.45 8.09 -19.98
C ILE A 439 -28.83 8.61 -21.38
N ASP A 440 -29.75 9.58 -21.44
CA ASP A 440 -30.21 10.15 -22.71
C ASP A 440 -29.13 10.98 -23.41
N LEU A 441 -28.18 11.51 -22.64
CA LEU A 441 -27.11 12.40 -23.13
C LEU A 441 -25.76 11.70 -23.30
N ILE A 442 -25.54 10.58 -22.61
CA ILE A 442 -24.27 9.85 -22.65
C ILE A 442 -24.12 9.06 -23.97
N ASN A 443 -22.89 8.89 -24.42
CA ASN A 443 -22.57 8.11 -25.60
C ASN A 443 -22.90 6.63 -25.34
N GLU A 444 -23.09 5.87 -26.41
CA GLU A 444 -23.48 4.47 -26.33
C GLU A 444 -22.51 3.61 -25.51
N GLN A 445 -21.20 3.87 -25.65
CA GLN A 445 -20.13 3.17 -24.94
C GLN A 445 -20.24 3.28 -23.41
N ASP A 446 -20.74 4.39 -22.87
CA ASP A 446 -20.87 4.57 -21.41
C ASP A 446 -22.30 4.25 -20.89
N ARG A 447 -23.28 3.98 -21.78
CA ARG A 447 -24.69 3.76 -21.36
C ARG A 447 -24.85 2.56 -20.45
N HIS A 448 -24.14 1.46 -20.69
CA HIS A 448 -24.24 0.25 -19.86
C HIS A 448 -23.93 0.58 -18.38
N ARG A 449 -22.87 1.35 -18.11
CA ARG A 449 -22.48 1.74 -16.75
C ARG A 449 -23.53 2.64 -16.10
N ASN A 450 -24.13 3.54 -16.87
CA ASN A 450 -25.18 4.44 -16.42
C ASN A 450 -26.49 3.71 -16.09
N TYR A 451 -26.87 2.69 -16.86
CA TYR A 451 -27.97 1.78 -16.49
C TYR A 451 -27.63 0.95 -15.24
N GLY A 452 -26.37 0.57 -15.04
CA GLY A 452 -25.93 -0.09 -13.81
C GLY A 452 -26.06 0.81 -12.57
N TYR A 453 -25.72 2.10 -12.67
CA TYR A 453 -25.99 3.08 -11.60
C TYR A 453 -27.49 3.23 -11.33
N LEU A 454 -28.32 3.31 -12.38
CA LEU A 454 -29.77 3.40 -12.23
C LEU A 454 -30.34 2.15 -11.52
N ALA A 455 -29.87 0.96 -11.90
CA ALA A 455 -30.24 -0.29 -11.24
C ALA A 455 -29.87 -0.31 -9.76
N TRP A 456 -28.66 0.18 -9.45
CA TRP A 456 -28.20 0.32 -8.07
C TRP A 456 -29.07 1.30 -7.27
N PHE A 457 -29.42 2.45 -7.84
CA PHE A 457 -30.30 3.41 -7.17
C PHE A 457 -31.68 2.83 -6.90
N TYR A 458 -32.32 2.18 -7.88
CA TYR A 458 -33.61 1.50 -7.67
C TYR A 458 -33.54 0.40 -6.61
N THR A 459 -32.47 -0.39 -6.62
CA THR A 459 -32.19 -1.41 -5.59
C THR A 459 -32.21 -0.81 -4.18
N ARG A 460 -31.61 0.37 -4.01
CA ARG A 460 -31.54 1.09 -2.72
C ARG A 460 -32.84 1.79 -2.34
N MET A 461 -33.68 2.13 -3.33
CA MET A 461 -35.04 2.63 -3.12
C MET A 461 -36.04 1.53 -2.74
N GLY A 462 -35.67 0.25 -2.91
CA GLY A 462 -36.58 -0.88 -2.76
C GLY A 462 -37.43 -1.17 -4.01
N ASP A 463 -37.22 -0.45 -5.11
CA ASP A 463 -37.87 -0.73 -6.40
C ASP A 463 -37.14 -1.87 -7.12
N LEU A 464 -37.40 -3.10 -6.69
CA LEU A 464 -36.79 -4.30 -7.28
C LEU A 464 -37.22 -4.52 -8.75
N SER A 465 -38.42 -4.06 -9.15
CA SER A 465 -38.89 -4.18 -10.53
C SER A 465 -38.11 -3.26 -11.47
N GLY A 466 -37.97 -1.98 -11.08
CA GLY A 466 -37.14 -1.00 -11.79
C GLY A 466 -35.69 -1.42 -11.87
N ALA A 467 -35.13 -1.92 -10.75
CA ALA A 467 -33.76 -2.45 -10.70
C ALA A 467 -33.56 -3.60 -11.70
N GLN A 468 -34.47 -4.59 -11.73
CA GLN A 468 -34.38 -5.71 -12.66
C GLN A 468 -34.42 -5.26 -14.13
N LYS A 469 -35.30 -4.31 -14.47
CA LYS A 469 -35.39 -3.74 -15.82
C LYS A 469 -34.08 -3.05 -16.22
N ALA A 470 -33.50 -2.25 -15.33
CA ALA A 470 -32.23 -1.57 -15.58
C ALA A 470 -31.03 -2.54 -15.67
N LEU A 471 -31.00 -3.60 -14.85
CA LEU A 471 -29.98 -4.66 -14.95
C LEU A 471 -30.06 -5.40 -16.29
N LYS A 472 -31.26 -5.77 -16.75
CA LYS A 472 -31.45 -6.41 -18.07
C LYS A 472 -30.93 -5.52 -19.21
N LYS A 473 -31.20 -4.22 -19.16
CA LYS A 473 -30.66 -3.25 -20.13
C LYS A 473 -29.13 -3.16 -20.05
N THR A 474 -28.56 -3.18 -18.85
CA THR A 474 -27.10 -3.18 -18.63
C THR A 474 -26.46 -4.41 -19.26
N GLU A 475 -26.99 -5.60 -18.98
CA GLU A 475 -26.51 -6.89 -19.49
C GLU A 475 -26.57 -6.94 -21.02
N LYS A 476 -27.72 -6.55 -21.59
CA LYS A 476 -27.90 -6.45 -23.05
C LYS A 476 -26.84 -5.56 -23.70
N LEU A 477 -26.62 -4.35 -23.17
CA LEU A 477 -25.61 -3.43 -23.70
C LEU A 477 -24.18 -3.95 -23.55
N LEU A 478 -23.87 -4.63 -22.44
CA LEU A 478 -22.55 -5.25 -22.26
C LEU A 478 -22.29 -6.32 -23.33
N ASP A 479 -23.30 -7.12 -23.66
CA ASP A 479 -23.20 -8.17 -24.67
C ASP A 479 -23.15 -7.59 -26.09
N GLU A 480 -24.03 -6.62 -26.43
CA GLU A 480 -24.04 -5.93 -27.73
C GLU A 480 -22.74 -5.19 -28.02
N LEU A 481 -22.12 -4.58 -27.00
CA LEU A 481 -20.87 -3.83 -27.12
C LEU A 481 -19.63 -4.70 -26.88
N PHE A 482 -19.79 -6.01 -26.68
CA PHE A 482 -18.71 -6.96 -26.40
C PHE A 482 -17.78 -6.53 -25.23
N ILE A 483 -18.36 -5.89 -24.21
CA ILE A 483 -17.61 -5.36 -23.06
C ILE A 483 -17.27 -6.51 -22.12
N LYS A 484 -15.97 -6.86 -22.09
CA LYS A 484 -15.43 -7.93 -21.23
C LYS A 484 -15.46 -7.57 -19.74
N ASP A 485 -15.32 -6.29 -19.39
CA ASP A 485 -15.32 -5.87 -18.00
C ASP A 485 -16.74 -5.77 -17.41
N LYS A 486 -17.18 -6.85 -16.78
CA LYS A 486 -18.49 -6.94 -16.12
C LYS A 486 -18.46 -6.64 -14.61
N LYS A 487 -17.33 -6.19 -14.05
CA LYS A 487 -17.13 -6.04 -12.58
C LYS A 487 -18.17 -5.16 -11.89
N PHE A 488 -18.45 -3.98 -12.44
CA PHE A 488 -19.44 -3.07 -11.86
C PHE A 488 -20.88 -3.61 -11.99
N PHE A 489 -21.20 -4.23 -13.12
CA PHE A 489 -22.50 -4.88 -13.32
C PHE A 489 -22.73 -6.00 -12.31
N HIS A 490 -21.75 -6.89 -12.13
CA HIS A 490 -21.80 -7.98 -11.16
C HIS A 490 -21.97 -7.48 -9.72
N TRP A 491 -21.28 -6.40 -9.32
CA TRP A 491 -21.52 -5.77 -8.03
C TRP A 491 -22.97 -5.29 -7.88
N SER A 492 -23.47 -4.49 -8.83
CA SER A 492 -24.84 -3.96 -8.77
C SER A 492 -25.89 -5.07 -8.77
N LYS A 493 -25.66 -6.15 -9.52
CA LYS A 493 -26.52 -7.35 -9.57
C LYS A 493 -26.48 -8.12 -8.25
N SER A 494 -25.32 -8.25 -7.61
CA SER A 494 -25.18 -8.92 -6.32
C SER A 494 -25.88 -8.17 -5.18
N GLU A 495 -25.82 -6.84 -5.15
CA GLU A 495 -26.63 -6.08 -4.16
C GLU A 495 -28.13 -6.25 -4.42
N TYR A 496 -28.56 -6.18 -5.69
CA TYR A 496 -29.95 -6.43 -6.06
C TYR A 496 -30.44 -7.81 -5.60
N LEU A 497 -29.64 -8.87 -5.84
CA LEU A 497 -29.96 -10.23 -5.41
C LEU A 497 -30.04 -10.31 -3.89
N TYR A 498 -29.05 -9.78 -3.17
CA TYR A 498 -29.06 -9.75 -1.70
C TYR A 498 -30.31 -9.06 -1.13
N ARG A 499 -30.70 -7.89 -1.66
CA ARG A 499 -31.92 -7.22 -1.20
C ARG A 499 -33.19 -7.98 -1.55
N GLY A 500 -33.22 -8.66 -2.69
CA GLY A 500 -34.29 -9.60 -3.05
C GLY A 500 -34.43 -10.75 -2.05
N ILE A 501 -33.31 -11.29 -1.56
CA ILE A 501 -33.27 -12.33 -0.52
C ILE A 501 -33.89 -11.82 0.78
N MET A 502 -33.53 -10.60 1.19
CA MET A 502 -33.97 -10.01 2.46
C MET A 502 -35.49 -9.80 2.56
N VAL A 503 -36.22 -9.72 1.44
CA VAL A 503 -37.68 -9.55 1.42
C VAL A 503 -38.45 -10.85 1.15
N GLN A 504 -37.76 -11.96 0.86
CA GLN A 504 -38.39 -13.24 0.53
C GLN A 504 -38.65 -14.10 1.77
N LYS A 505 -39.69 -14.94 1.70
CA LYS A 505 -39.93 -15.99 2.71
C LYS A 505 -38.80 -17.02 2.66
N LYS A 506 -38.32 -17.44 3.84
CA LYS A 506 -37.30 -18.49 3.99
C LYS A 506 -37.76 -19.78 3.30
N GLY A 507 -36.84 -20.45 2.60
CA GLY A 507 -37.08 -21.73 1.92
C GLY A 507 -37.77 -21.65 0.55
N SER A 508 -38.01 -20.45 0.00
CA SER A 508 -38.63 -20.34 -1.34
C SER A 508 -37.68 -20.80 -2.46
N ARG A 509 -38.22 -21.34 -3.56
CA ARG A 509 -37.43 -21.73 -4.75
C ARG A 509 -36.68 -20.53 -5.36
N SER A 510 -37.26 -19.34 -5.27
CA SER A 510 -36.63 -18.09 -5.70
C SER A 510 -35.36 -17.78 -4.90
N LEU A 511 -35.38 -17.99 -3.58
CA LEU A 511 -34.23 -17.79 -2.69
C LEU A 511 -33.03 -18.65 -3.12
N VAL A 512 -33.26 -19.95 -3.33
CA VAL A 512 -32.23 -20.91 -3.78
C VAL A 512 -31.61 -20.48 -5.12
N ASN A 513 -32.46 -20.04 -6.05
CA ASN A 513 -32.00 -19.55 -7.36
C ASN A 513 -31.17 -18.27 -7.25
N GLN A 514 -31.50 -17.34 -6.35
CA GLN A 514 -30.73 -16.11 -6.15
C GLN A 514 -29.36 -16.39 -5.54
N ILE A 515 -29.28 -17.26 -4.53
CA ILE A 515 -28.00 -17.66 -3.93
C ILE A 515 -27.11 -18.34 -4.99
N ARG A 516 -27.67 -19.23 -5.81
CA ARG A 516 -26.95 -19.86 -6.92
C ARG A 516 -26.39 -18.83 -7.89
N GLN A 517 -27.20 -17.84 -8.30
CA GLN A 517 -26.72 -16.76 -9.17
C GLN A 517 -25.57 -15.96 -8.54
N MET A 518 -25.62 -15.68 -7.24
CA MET A 518 -24.51 -14.99 -6.56
C MET A 518 -23.24 -15.85 -6.51
N GLN A 519 -23.39 -17.15 -6.29
CA GLN A 519 -22.28 -18.11 -6.37
C GLN A 519 -21.67 -18.14 -7.78
N ASP A 520 -22.48 -18.18 -8.82
CA ASP A 520 -22.03 -18.16 -10.21
C ASP A 520 -21.28 -16.86 -10.52
N ILE A 521 -21.81 -15.71 -10.10
CA ILE A 521 -21.16 -14.41 -10.26
C ILE A 521 -19.81 -14.39 -9.52
N TYR A 522 -19.75 -14.89 -8.29
CA TYR A 522 -18.50 -14.95 -7.52
C TYR A 522 -17.47 -15.88 -8.19
N ALA A 523 -17.91 -17.03 -8.72
CA ALA A 523 -17.04 -17.99 -9.42
C ALA A 523 -16.39 -17.44 -10.70
N HIS A 524 -16.91 -16.34 -11.27
CA HIS A 524 -16.24 -15.64 -12.38
C HIS A 524 -14.92 -14.95 -11.96
N TYR A 525 -14.67 -14.78 -10.66
CA TYR A 525 -13.51 -14.07 -10.13
C TYR A 525 -12.64 -15.00 -9.30
N PRO A 526 -11.53 -15.53 -9.86
CA PRO A 526 -10.62 -16.39 -9.10
C PRO A 526 -9.88 -15.65 -7.98
N GLU A 527 -9.70 -14.34 -8.14
CA GLU A 527 -9.03 -13.46 -7.17
C GLU A 527 -9.79 -12.14 -6.99
N ILE A 528 -9.75 -11.58 -5.78
CA ILE A 528 -10.30 -10.26 -5.48
C ILE A 528 -9.22 -9.21 -5.73
N ASN A 529 -9.23 -8.62 -6.93
CA ASN A 529 -8.25 -7.62 -7.36
C ASN A 529 -8.85 -6.23 -7.67
N HIS A 530 -10.15 -6.05 -7.41
CA HIS A 530 -10.87 -4.82 -7.73
C HIS A 530 -12.00 -4.59 -6.73
N TYR A 531 -12.25 -3.33 -6.36
CA TYR A 531 -13.24 -2.96 -5.33
C TYR A 531 -14.64 -3.51 -5.61
N ALA A 532 -15.09 -3.49 -6.88
CA ALA A 532 -16.40 -4.03 -7.24
C ALA A 532 -16.48 -5.56 -7.05
N VAL A 533 -15.37 -6.29 -7.24
CA VAL A 533 -15.32 -7.74 -6.96
C VAL A 533 -15.37 -7.98 -5.46
N ALA A 534 -14.68 -7.16 -4.67
CA ALA A 534 -14.76 -7.20 -3.22
C ALA A 534 -16.20 -6.92 -2.74
N LEU A 535 -16.89 -5.91 -3.29
CA LEU A 535 -18.29 -5.63 -2.97
C LEU A 535 -19.24 -6.77 -3.39
N THR A 536 -18.99 -7.41 -4.54
CA THR A 536 -19.70 -8.64 -4.92
C THR A 536 -19.53 -9.74 -3.86
N CYS A 537 -18.30 -9.92 -3.37
CA CYS A 537 -17.99 -10.87 -2.29
C CYS A 537 -18.69 -10.50 -0.98
N LYS A 538 -18.72 -9.20 -0.60
CA LYS A 538 -19.48 -8.66 0.54
C LYS A 538 -20.95 -9.09 0.46
N PHE A 539 -21.65 -8.79 -0.63
CA PHE A 539 -23.07 -9.10 -0.75
C PHE A 539 -23.34 -10.61 -0.78
N TYR A 540 -22.45 -11.41 -1.37
CA TYR A 540 -22.56 -12.86 -1.31
C TYR A 540 -22.42 -13.39 0.12
N GLY A 541 -21.44 -12.88 0.88
CA GLY A 541 -21.30 -13.18 2.30
C GLY A 541 -22.54 -12.82 3.12
N LEU A 542 -23.09 -11.61 2.92
CA LEU A 542 -24.30 -11.17 3.61
C LEU A 542 -25.52 -12.04 3.26
N ALA A 543 -25.65 -12.47 1.99
CA ALA A 543 -26.71 -13.38 1.57
C ALA A 543 -26.61 -14.75 2.26
N LEU A 544 -25.39 -15.31 2.35
CA LEU A 544 -25.14 -16.56 3.05
C LEU A 544 -25.52 -16.46 4.54
N LEU A 545 -25.11 -15.38 5.22
CA LEU A 545 -25.50 -15.10 6.61
C LEU A 545 -27.03 -15.01 6.77
N ALA A 546 -27.72 -14.30 5.87
CA ALA A 546 -29.18 -14.17 5.91
C ALA A 546 -29.90 -15.52 5.76
N THR A 547 -29.27 -16.47 5.07
CA THR A 547 -29.81 -17.81 4.78
C THR A 547 -29.38 -18.89 5.77
N GLY A 548 -28.44 -18.58 6.67
CA GLY A 548 -28.00 -19.45 7.76
C GLY A 548 -26.66 -20.17 7.54
N ASP A 549 -25.96 -19.95 6.43
CA ASP A 549 -24.60 -20.49 6.23
C ASP A 549 -23.57 -19.53 6.85
N GLU A 550 -23.49 -19.54 8.18
CA GLU A 550 -22.67 -18.60 8.96
C GLU A 550 -21.18 -18.70 8.62
N SER A 551 -20.65 -19.92 8.59
CA SER A 551 -19.23 -20.18 8.35
C SER A 551 -18.76 -19.60 7.01
N LYS A 552 -19.46 -19.95 5.91
CA LYS A 552 -19.11 -19.41 4.59
C LYS A 552 -19.40 -17.91 4.49
N GLY A 553 -20.49 -17.45 5.09
CA GLY A 553 -20.84 -16.02 5.10
C GLY A 553 -19.74 -15.16 5.70
N LEU A 554 -19.28 -15.52 6.91
CA LEU A 554 -18.18 -14.82 7.59
C LEU A 554 -16.85 -14.93 6.84
N GLU A 555 -16.56 -16.09 6.24
CA GLU A 555 -15.37 -16.29 5.38
C GLU A 555 -15.37 -15.29 4.20
N LYS A 556 -16.50 -15.15 3.49
CA LYS A 556 -16.61 -14.21 2.35
C LYS A 556 -16.51 -12.76 2.78
N LEU A 557 -17.12 -12.38 3.91
CA LEU A 557 -16.93 -11.04 4.46
C LEU A 557 -15.47 -10.77 4.80
N GLN A 558 -14.76 -11.75 5.38
CA GLN A 558 -13.34 -11.61 5.70
C GLN A 558 -12.47 -11.48 4.45
N GLN A 559 -12.73 -12.26 3.40
CA GLN A 559 -12.03 -12.12 2.11
C GLN A 559 -12.24 -10.72 1.51
N SER A 560 -13.47 -10.19 1.56
CA SER A 560 -13.75 -8.83 1.11
C SER A 560 -13.04 -7.78 1.97
N LEU A 561 -12.99 -7.95 3.30
CA LEU A 561 -12.31 -7.04 4.22
C LEU A 561 -10.81 -6.98 3.94
N SER A 562 -10.17 -8.15 3.77
CA SER A 562 -8.74 -8.25 3.48
C SER A 562 -8.34 -7.46 2.24
N PHE A 563 -9.17 -7.45 1.19
CA PHE A 563 -8.94 -6.58 0.02
C PHE A 563 -8.89 -5.10 0.43
N PHE A 564 -9.95 -4.58 1.05
CA PHE A 564 -10.03 -3.15 1.39
C PHE A 564 -9.00 -2.70 2.42
N GLU A 565 -8.53 -3.58 3.29
CA GLU A 565 -7.54 -3.28 4.32
C GLU A 565 -6.11 -3.17 3.80
N MET A 566 -5.82 -3.79 2.66
CA MET A 566 -4.55 -3.61 1.95
C MET A 566 -4.44 -2.24 1.28
N HIS A 567 -5.57 -1.55 1.13
CA HIS A 567 -5.70 -0.30 0.40
C HIS A 567 -5.62 0.92 1.37
N PRO A 568 -4.68 1.87 1.16
CA PRO A 568 -4.49 3.02 2.06
C PRO A 568 -5.54 4.13 1.88
N GLU A 569 -6.38 4.06 0.83
CA GLU A 569 -7.39 5.06 0.51
C GLU A 569 -8.43 5.20 1.64
N PRO A 570 -8.74 6.42 2.12
CA PRO A 570 -9.80 6.65 3.09
C PRO A 570 -11.15 6.10 2.64
N LEU A 571 -11.46 6.19 1.34
CA LEU A 571 -12.67 5.62 0.78
C LEU A 571 -12.70 4.08 0.90
N MET A 572 -11.58 3.40 0.62
CA MET A 572 -11.50 1.94 0.77
C MET A 572 -11.64 1.52 2.22
N ARG A 573 -11.05 2.27 3.17
CA ARG A 573 -11.22 2.06 4.61
C ARG A 573 -12.67 2.26 5.07
N LEU A 574 -13.39 3.22 4.49
CA LEU A 574 -14.82 3.40 4.76
C LEU A 574 -15.67 2.27 4.18
N ILE A 575 -15.32 1.76 3.00
CA ILE A 575 -16.00 0.59 2.45
C ILE A 575 -15.74 -0.63 3.34
N ALA A 576 -14.51 -0.84 3.83
CA ALA A 576 -14.24 -1.86 4.85
C ALA A 576 -15.10 -1.68 6.10
N SER A 577 -15.24 -0.43 6.56
CA SER A 577 -16.10 -0.09 7.70
C SER A 577 -17.56 -0.46 7.47
N SER A 578 -18.09 -0.32 6.25
CA SER A 578 -19.45 -0.78 5.93
C SER A 578 -19.63 -2.29 6.15
N ILE A 579 -18.62 -3.09 5.86
CA ILE A 579 -18.65 -4.55 6.06
C ILE A 579 -18.59 -4.88 7.55
N ARG A 580 -17.71 -4.20 8.29
CA ARG A 580 -17.58 -4.36 9.75
C ARG A 580 -18.85 -3.96 10.48
N VAL A 581 -19.52 -2.90 10.04
CA VAL A 581 -20.82 -2.47 10.58
C VAL A 581 -21.88 -3.55 10.38
N GLU A 582 -22.02 -4.10 9.17
CA GLU A 582 -22.97 -5.19 8.90
C GLU A 582 -22.66 -6.46 9.69
N ARG A 583 -21.37 -6.80 9.82
CA ARG A 583 -20.92 -7.95 10.61
C ARG A 583 -21.17 -7.76 12.11
N ALA A 584 -20.92 -6.57 12.65
CA ALA A 584 -21.23 -6.23 14.03
C ALA A 584 -22.75 -6.31 14.30
N LEU A 585 -23.58 -5.79 13.40
CA LEU A 585 -25.04 -5.92 13.50
C LEU A 585 -25.50 -7.39 13.46
N TYR A 586 -24.88 -8.22 12.62
CA TYR A 586 -25.14 -9.66 12.60
C TYR A 586 -24.84 -10.30 13.97
N PHE A 587 -23.65 -10.06 14.53
CA PHE A 587 -23.27 -10.64 15.82
C PHE A 587 -24.17 -10.17 16.97
N LEU A 588 -24.57 -8.90 16.99
CA LEU A 588 -25.49 -8.35 17.99
C LEU A 588 -26.89 -8.97 17.94
N THR A 589 -27.37 -9.33 16.74
CA THR A 589 -28.75 -9.81 16.56
C THR A 589 -28.91 -11.32 16.63
N ARG A 590 -27.84 -12.11 16.44
CA ARG A 590 -27.93 -13.58 16.30
C ARG A 590 -27.24 -14.37 17.40
N ASN A 591 -25.98 -14.04 17.70
CA ASN A 591 -25.14 -14.88 18.57
C ASN A 591 -24.57 -14.14 19.78
N ASN A 592 -24.88 -12.85 19.93
CA ASN A 592 -24.40 -11.95 20.99
C ASN A 592 -22.88 -12.00 21.22
N ALA A 593 -22.11 -12.08 20.13
CA ALA A 593 -20.65 -12.22 20.14
C ALA A 593 -19.96 -10.86 20.37
N ILE A 594 -19.97 -10.39 21.62
CA ILE A 594 -19.53 -9.03 21.98
C ILE A 594 -18.06 -8.76 21.65
N LYS A 595 -17.18 -9.77 21.78
CA LYS A 595 -15.75 -9.60 21.52
C LYS A 595 -15.48 -9.20 20.06
N GLU A 596 -16.12 -9.90 19.13
CA GLU A 596 -16.05 -9.68 17.70
C GLU A 596 -16.62 -8.31 17.32
N VAL A 597 -17.76 -7.94 17.93
CA VAL A 597 -18.39 -6.63 17.79
C VAL A 597 -17.44 -5.50 18.20
N MET A 598 -16.77 -5.63 19.35
CA MET A 598 -15.83 -4.63 19.84
C MET A 598 -14.57 -4.53 18.95
N MET A 599 -14.10 -5.64 18.38
CA MET A 599 -13.02 -5.62 17.38
C MET A 599 -13.43 -4.83 16.14
N ASP A 600 -14.65 -5.07 15.62
CA ASP A 600 -15.16 -4.37 14.44
C ASP A 600 -15.35 -2.87 14.69
N ILE A 601 -15.94 -2.49 15.81
CA ILE A 601 -16.22 -1.09 16.15
C ILE A 601 -14.94 -0.28 16.34
N ARG A 602 -13.89 -0.84 16.95
CA ARG A 602 -12.59 -0.18 17.10
C ARG A 602 -11.97 0.15 15.74
N GLU A 603 -12.00 -0.80 14.81
CA GLU A 603 -11.47 -0.58 13.45
C GLU A 603 -12.33 0.37 12.62
N VAL A 604 -13.67 0.34 12.79
CA VAL A 604 -14.57 1.34 12.20
C VAL A 604 -14.21 2.73 12.71
N GLN A 605 -14.07 2.91 14.02
CA GLN A 605 -13.73 4.19 14.62
C GLN A 605 -12.39 4.73 14.10
N LYS A 606 -11.36 3.87 14.05
CA LYS A 606 -10.04 4.19 13.49
C LYS A 606 -10.13 4.65 12.03
N SER A 607 -10.95 3.98 11.22
CA SER A 607 -11.20 4.34 9.82
C SER A 607 -11.91 5.69 9.69
N LEU A 608 -12.88 5.99 10.56
CA LEU A 608 -13.57 7.28 10.57
C LEU A 608 -12.66 8.45 11.00
N LEU A 609 -11.60 8.17 11.76
CA LEU A 609 -10.62 9.16 12.21
C LEU A 609 -9.50 9.45 11.21
N ILE A 610 -9.38 8.65 10.14
CA ILE A 610 -8.19 8.66 9.25
C ILE A 610 -8.00 9.98 8.49
N GLN A 611 -9.09 10.68 8.19
CA GLN A 611 -9.08 11.89 7.36
C GLN A 611 -10.01 12.94 7.97
N LYS A 612 -9.59 14.21 7.88
CA LYS A 612 -10.21 15.34 8.60
C LYS A 612 -11.69 15.57 8.27
N ASP A 613 -12.07 15.58 7.00
CA ASP A 613 -13.45 15.83 6.56
C ASP A 613 -14.37 14.63 6.82
N ILE A 614 -13.88 13.39 6.67
CA ILE A 614 -14.58 12.17 7.09
C ILE A 614 -14.87 12.23 8.59
N ARG A 615 -13.84 12.51 9.40
CA ARG A 615 -13.98 12.67 10.86
C ARG A 615 -15.01 13.74 11.22
N ARG A 616 -14.98 14.88 10.51
CA ARG A 616 -15.93 15.97 10.72
C ARG A 616 -17.36 15.52 10.42
N PHE A 617 -17.57 14.78 9.33
CA PHE A 617 -18.89 14.31 8.93
C PHE A 617 -19.48 13.28 9.92
N PHE A 618 -18.65 12.36 10.43
CA PHE A 618 -19.06 11.29 11.35
C PHE A 618 -18.79 11.61 12.83
N THR A 619 -18.65 12.90 13.19
CA THR A 619 -18.34 13.29 14.58
C THR A 619 -19.34 12.74 15.61
N PRO A 620 -20.67 12.77 15.39
CA PRO A 620 -21.62 12.19 16.33
C PRO A 620 -21.41 10.69 16.56
N GLU A 621 -21.24 9.93 15.49
CA GLU A 621 -21.04 8.48 15.53
C GLU A 621 -19.71 8.13 16.21
N ILE A 622 -18.63 8.84 15.88
CA ILE A 622 -17.31 8.65 16.50
C ILE A 622 -17.38 8.84 18.02
N LYS A 623 -18.09 9.87 18.50
CA LYS A 623 -18.26 10.13 19.94
C LYS A 623 -19.04 9.00 20.62
N GLN A 624 -20.09 8.51 19.98
CA GLN A 624 -20.89 7.40 20.51
C GLN A 624 -20.09 6.09 20.55
N LEU A 625 -19.35 5.77 19.48
CA LEU A 625 -18.48 4.60 19.46
C LEU A 625 -17.39 4.70 20.53
N GLN A 626 -16.76 5.89 20.71
CA GLN A 626 -15.77 6.12 21.75
C GLN A 626 -16.34 5.82 23.14
N TYR A 627 -17.50 6.39 23.44
CA TYR A 627 -18.17 6.15 24.72
C TYR A 627 -18.49 4.67 24.95
N ILE A 628 -18.83 3.91 23.92
CA ILE A 628 -19.08 2.47 24.06
C ILE A 628 -17.76 1.70 24.28
N ILE A 629 -16.70 2.08 23.55
CA ILE A 629 -15.37 1.47 23.67
C ILE A 629 -14.78 1.66 25.07
N ASP A 630 -14.93 2.85 25.66
CA ASP A 630 -14.31 3.20 26.95
C ASP A 630 -14.97 2.50 28.14
N PHE A 631 -16.26 2.21 28.05
CA PHE A 631 -17.03 1.70 29.19
C PHE A 631 -17.17 0.18 29.20
N ASP A 632 -16.76 -0.53 28.13
CA ASP A 632 -16.69 -2.01 27.97
C ASP A 632 -17.74 -2.81 28.77
N LYS A 633 -19.00 -2.34 28.74
CA LYS A 633 -20.10 -2.87 29.56
C LYS A 633 -21.26 -3.31 28.68
N SER A 634 -21.69 -4.56 28.87
CA SER A 634 -22.82 -5.21 28.20
C SER A 634 -24.19 -4.80 28.75
N SER A 635 -24.39 -3.53 29.13
CA SER A 635 -25.73 -3.10 29.56
C SER A 635 -26.68 -3.00 28.37
N GLU A 636 -27.93 -3.41 28.54
CA GLU A 636 -28.97 -3.42 27.50
C GLU A 636 -29.19 -2.02 26.89
N SER A 637 -29.08 -0.98 27.71
CA SER A 637 -29.14 0.43 27.28
C SER A 637 -27.98 0.79 26.32
N LEU A 638 -26.78 0.29 26.57
CA LEU A 638 -25.60 0.53 25.72
C LEU A 638 -25.69 -0.24 24.40
N LEU A 639 -26.18 -1.49 24.43
CA LEU A 639 -26.39 -2.29 23.21
C LEU A 639 -27.41 -1.64 22.27
N SER A 640 -28.52 -1.14 22.82
CA SER A 640 -29.53 -0.42 22.04
C SER A 640 -28.97 0.85 21.39
N LYS A 641 -28.14 1.61 22.12
CA LYS A 641 -27.44 2.77 21.57
C LYS A 641 -26.46 2.37 20.47
N LEU A 642 -25.70 1.30 20.67
CA LEU A 642 -24.74 0.79 19.70
C LEU A 642 -25.42 0.39 18.38
N ILE A 643 -26.50 -0.40 18.45
CA ILE A 643 -27.27 -0.82 17.27
C ILE A 643 -27.73 0.41 16.49
N ARG A 644 -28.28 1.43 17.17
CA ARG A 644 -28.71 2.68 16.53
C ARG A 644 -27.56 3.42 15.85
N SER A 645 -26.38 3.47 16.47
CA SER A 645 -25.18 4.08 15.88
C SER A 645 -24.71 3.31 14.64
N LEU A 646 -24.69 1.98 14.70
CA LEU A 646 -24.31 1.11 13.60
C LEU A 646 -25.28 1.23 12.42
N GLU A 647 -26.59 1.24 12.66
CA GLU A 647 -27.60 1.48 11.62
C GLU A 647 -27.46 2.87 10.99
N THR A 648 -27.14 3.88 11.81
CA THR A 648 -26.85 5.23 11.30
C THR A 648 -25.62 5.22 10.38
N LEU A 649 -24.53 4.56 10.78
CA LEU A 649 -23.34 4.40 9.95
C LEU A 649 -23.63 3.65 8.64
N LYS A 650 -24.37 2.54 8.72
CA LYS A 650 -24.81 1.75 7.57
C LYS A 650 -25.62 2.58 6.57
N SER A 651 -26.46 3.50 7.05
CA SER A 651 -27.24 4.39 6.19
C SER A 651 -26.41 5.52 5.56
N LYS A 652 -25.42 6.04 6.29
CA LYS A 652 -24.59 7.18 5.88
C LYS A 652 -23.40 6.81 5.00
N ILE A 653 -22.89 5.58 5.10
CA ILE A 653 -21.85 5.07 4.20
C ILE A 653 -22.53 4.56 2.93
N PRO A 654 -22.30 5.17 1.76
CA PRO A 654 -23.12 4.90 0.58
C PRO A 654 -22.83 3.56 -0.12
N TYR A 655 -21.87 2.74 0.35
CA TYR A 655 -21.35 1.55 -0.34
C TYR A 655 -21.61 0.22 0.39
#